data_AF-A0A2E7EIE4-F1
#
_entry.id   AF-A0A2E7EIE4-F1
#
_cell.length_a   1.000
_cell.length_b   1.000
_cell.length_c   1.000
_cell.angle_alpha   90.00
_cell.angle_beta   90.00
_cell.angle_gamma   90.00
#
_symmetry.space_group_name_H-M   'P 1'
#
loop_
_entity.id
_entity.type
_entity.pdbx_description
1 polymer ?
#
loop_
_entity_poly.entity_id
_entity_poly.type
_entity_poly.pdbx_seq_one_letter_code
_entity_poly.pdbx_strand_id
1 'polypeptide(L)'
;MSWNAFKSWLTITVLVYCVSLLTTQSAVAQRPEPVDDEATVSSPSNVDVVERRPRVVYATDENGKRVPFVNLTFDEIARLLNTDDPQKENREPPQYQINRVQFNGLAETDRATLTVSVDITTLADEANSTQDQWVAIPLRLHECSLLDAPEYEGEGKLLLTHDKTQGYQAWIRYQSTSEHRLQLRFSTNLSQAALTTQIRFFPPAANVSTLELDVPGEQITSEIQNGRDLKITPSAESRSIITANNLRNQVIVVWRDGVEAQEDKTTYLDARGEIQVSIEGPGTIRSDIALDVTSYGEEIKSFQLRLPPRTTIISSSEQGYRITELNRPTLSDDNERRTVQVTLDKPGTQIQLLFSTQTTGSENGNEGDSSRFDVASFEVVGALRQSGRVTLMSSEDWLVYWYLGPSVRRVQATEETTDSQDRKRLATFEYFRQPCQLRIEIKNQSTRVSVEPSYRLEVDEDRVDLEVLLRYTIRGARSSFLNFDLNGWELDDVGPSSTVENDHFQDSSDSKVKLRLTQPRTGEFELVLRLHRPVTEPSGTLRFPLPWPTYDNMSPGIVVVSPANAVVLNYRLEEMVGLVQESVPPEFVTAPSPEAQPPAAFRIRNDRASGDVVMDYEVRDREIRVRADTLMDISSETADVSQRLTYRVLYKPASRLELTMPRDLYRLLVNPRYRSAVELQVDNQILNSDDFLIASNDVNGSSRTVDIGIALPQPKLGTVDVVLKYPWRIGPSGTRFHSVPLAMPTDGQLLANTARLTPRGPMQVELSPEAIWEQDEGAIPAESGQSLALAAEFPTLSLPLRVSQQQENADPESPQGATEVRLAWLQTWLANQSRQDRIVYRLASGSDNVYLQLSQPVDGSVILVVDGVEYPTNWIDGENGSELEIRIPRVDQTEHTIELAVQYNDRPAAGAMTFNLPRFRDASSPRRWFWQLILPESEHLLLVDPNLTSSNRFERRGWFWYRTGSHTQLELEDWTDATTQAGIPETANQYLFTSIDRIDPITVRTSPRRQLVYAISVTVLAFGLTLIYIPLLRHPVILLALAVGLLISVSLFPSASLILAQASLLGSLLVVLSLFLVASLRWIQPRRSRLHSAVRQGDSHSDIQVSWRDNSNGSNSTSTTTSLPVADSNA
;
A
#
# COMPACT_ATOMS: atom_id res chain seq x y z
N MET A 1 -54.39 26.92 28.98
CA MET A 1 -55.23 27.60 27.97
C MET A 1 -55.79 26.55 27.01
N SER A 2 -56.93 26.79 26.38
CA SER A 2 -57.74 25.73 25.75
C SER A 2 -57.32 25.35 24.32
N TRP A 3 -57.71 24.14 23.90
CA TRP A 3 -57.45 23.55 22.56
C TRP A 3 -57.89 24.47 21.40
N ASN A 4 -58.92 25.29 21.62
CA ASN A 4 -59.42 26.24 20.61
C ASN A 4 -58.40 27.35 20.29
N ALA A 5 -57.57 27.78 21.26
CA ALA A 5 -56.50 28.75 20.99
C ALA A 5 -55.44 28.14 20.05
N PHE A 6 -55.13 26.85 20.20
CA PHE A 6 -54.24 26.13 19.30
C PHE A 6 -54.86 25.98 17.90
N LYS A 7 -56.18 25.71 17.80
CA LYS A 7 -56.87 25.71 16.49
C LYS A 7 -56.85 27.07 15.81
N SER A 8 -57.22 28.17 16.49
CA SER A 8 -57.20 29.51 15.91
C SER A 8 -55.80 29.94 15.46
N TRP A 9 -54.77 29.62 16.25
CA TRP A 9 -53.38 29.91 15.88
C TRP A 9 -52.93 29.07 14.69
N LEU A 10 -53.20 27.76 14.68
CA LEU A 10 -52.92 26.88 13.54
C LEU A 10 -53.63 27.36 12.26
N THR A 11 -54.90 27.77 12.34
CA THR A 11 -55.63 28.31 11.18
C THR A 11 -55.05 29.62 10.67
N ILE A 12 -54.53 30.48 11.55
CA ILE A 12 -53.86 31.73 11.12
C ILE A 12 -52.51 31.42 10.47
N THR A 13 -51.71 30.51 11.04
CA THR A 13 -50.43 30.10 10.44
C THR A 13 -50.65 29.41 9.08
N VAL A 14 -51.64 28.52 8.97
CA VAL A 14 -52.01 27.88 7.70
C VAL A 14 -52.58 28.89 6.70
N LEU A 15 -53.39 29.86 7.12
CA LEU A 15 -53.89 30.90 6.20
C LEU A 15 -52.74 31.74 5.64
N VAL A 16 -51.77 32.15 6.47
CA VAL A 16 -50.57 32.87 6.03
C VAL A 16 -49.72 32.02 5.07
N TYR A 17 -49.53 30.73 5.37
CA TYR A 17 -48.74 29.82 4.53
C TYR A 17 -49.43 29.53 3.18
N CYS A 18 -50.75 29.33 3.18
CA CYS A 18 -51.54 29.16 1.96
C CYS A 18 -51.57 30.44 1.10
N VAL A 19 -51.64 31.63 1.72
CA VAL A 19 -51.57 32.91 0.99
C VAL A 19 -50.20 33.12 0.33
N SER A 20 -49.10 32.61 0.91
CA SER A 20 -47.78 32.58 0.24
C SER A 20 -47.64 31.50 -0.84
N LEU A 21 -48.51 30.49 -0.88
CA LEU A 21 -48.48 29.41 -1.89
C LEU A 21 -49.48 29.62 -3.05
N LEU A 22 -50.48 30.50 -2.89
CA LEU A 22 -51.51 30.78 -3.91
C LEU A 22 -51.08 31.77 -5.01
N THR A 23 -49.83 32.25 -5.02
CA THR A 23 -49.31 33.20 -6.02
C THR A 23 -48.37 32.58 -7.06
N THR A 24 -48.28 31.25 -7.13
CA THR A 24 -47.48 30.53 -8.13
C THR A 24 -48.33 29.44 -8.79
N GLN A 25 -48.72 29.65 -10.06
CA GLN A 25 -49.37 28.61 -10.86
C GLN A 25 -48.33 27.73 -11.57
N SER A 26 -48.62 26.43 -11.58
CA SER A 26 -48.44 25.51 -12.71
C SER A 26 -47.14 25.58 -13.55
N ALA A 27 -46.18 24.72 -13.21
CA ALA A 27 -45.30 24.08 -14.18
C ALA A 27 -45.35 22.55 -13.94
N VAL A 28 -45.20 21.76 -15.01
CA VAL A 28 -45.42 20.30 -14.98
C VAL A 28 -44.13 19.57 -14.58
N ALA A 29 -44.26 18.51 -13.78
CA ALA A 29 -43.13 17.67 -13.40
C ALA A 29 -42.74 16.70 -14.53
N GLN A 30 -41.47 16.69 -14.89
CA GLN A 30 -40.78 15.53 -15.50
C GLN A 30 -39.72 15.00 -14.52
N ARG A 31 -39.42 13.71 -14.64
CA ARG A 31 -38.68 12.91 -13.65
C ARG A 31 -37.24 12.65 -14.12
N PRO A 32 -36.21 13.18 -13.44
CA PRO A 32 -34.85 12.68 -13.56
C PRO A 32 -34.67 11.46 -12.66
N GLU A 33 -34.06 10.39 -13.19
CA GLU A 33 -33.69 9.17 -12.48
C GLU A 33 -32.68 8.38 -13.32
N PRO A 34 -31.56 7.90 -12.77
CA PRO A 34 -30.72 8.48 -11.72
C PRO A 34 -29.40 9.06 -12.28
N VAL A 35 -28.60 9.71 -11.44
CA VAL A 35 -27.14 9.85 -11.63
C VAL A 35 -26.50 9.59 -10.27
N ASP A 36 -25.55 8.65 -10.22
CA ASP A 36 -24.92 8.18 -8.98
C ASP A 36 -23.94 9.18 -8.37
N ASP A 37 -23.65 8.99 -7.08
CA ASP A 37 -22.63 9.73 -6.33
C ASP A 37 -21.22 9.35 -6.81
N GLU A 38 -20.51 10.26 -7.49
CA GLU A 38 -19.06 10.40 -7.27
C GLU A 38 -18.80 11.60 -6.36
N ALA A 39 -18.67 11.28 -5.07
CA ALA A 39 -18.36 12.26 -4.05
C ALA A 39 -16.90 12.72 -4.17
N THR A 40 -16.67 13.94 -4.70
CA THR A 40 -15.39 14.64 -4.58
C THR A 40 -15.14 15.00 -3.10
N VAL A 41 -14.60 14.05 -2.33
CA VAL A 41 -14.31 14.22 -0.91
C VAL A 41 -13.32 15.38 -0.74
N SER A 42 -13.80 16.49 -0.18
CA SER A 42 -12.99 17.68 0.09
C SER A 42 -11.86 17.35 1.06
N SER A 43 -10.61 17.58 0.64
CA SER A 43 -9.41 17.24 1.40
C SER A 43 -9.44 17.77 2.84
N PRO A 44 -9.19 16.93 3.86
CA PRO A 44 -9.05 17.40 5.23
C PRO A 44 -7.80 18.27 5.38
N SER A 45 -7.90 19.27 6.26
CA SER A 45 -6.90 20.29 6.57
C SER A 45 -5.46 19.80 6.59
N ASN A 46 -4.57 20.50 5.86
CA ASN A 46 -3.15 20.19 5.78
C ASN A 46 -2.49 20.22 7.18
N VAL A 47 -2.09 19.04 7.66
CA VAL A 47 -1.15 18.87 8.77
C VAL A 47 0.18 18.49 8.13
N ASP A 48 1.22 19.31 8.32
CA ASP A 48 2.55 19.07 7.74
C ASP A 48 3.23 17.86 8.42
N VAL A 49 2.86 16.66 7.95
CA VAL A 49 3.56 15.41 8.26
C VAL A 49 4.89 15.41 7.51
N VAL A 50 5.91 16.03 8.12
CA VAL A 50 7.27 16.01 7.59
C VAL A 50 7.78 14.57 7.55
N GLU A 51 7.84 14.01 6.35
CA GLU A 51 8.43 12.70 6.06
C GLU A 51 9.88 12.66 6.57
N ARG A 52 10.09 12.06 7.75
CA ARG A 52 11.42 11.72 8.23
C ARG A 52 11.97 10.54 7.43
N ARG A 53 12.46 10.84 6.23
CA ARG A 53 13.27 9.93 5.42
C ARG A 53 14.37 9.33 6.31
N PRO A 54 14.58 8.00 6.27
CA PRO A 54 15.55 7.36 7.14
C PRO A 54 16.95 7.90 6.86
N ARG A 55 17.73 8.14 7.92
CA ARG A 55 19.04 8.79 7.79
C ARG A 55 20.07 7.76 7.35
N VAL A 56 20.34 7.71 6.04
CA VAL A 56 21.33 6.79 5.46
C VAL A 56 22.72 7.42 5.49
N VAL A 57 23.66 6.75 6.16
CA VAL A 57 25.09 7.07 6.14
C VAL A 57 25.81 5.98 5.33
N TYR A 58 26.64 6.38 4.37
CA TYR A 58 27.40 5.44 3.55
C TYR A 58 28.82 5.28 4.10
N ALA A 59 29.17 4.09 4.56
CA ALA A 59 30.55 3.71 4.79
C ALA A 59 31.15 3.14 3.48
N THR A 60 32.47 3.03 3.41
CA THR A 60 33.17 2.44 2.26
C THR A 60 33.91 1.19 2.72
N ASP A 61 33.79 0.08 2.00
CA ASP A 61 34.53 -1.14 2.29
C ASP A 61 36.00 -1.07 1.80
N GLU A 62 36.77 -2.10 2.12
CA GLU A 62 38.19 -2.26 1.75
C GLU A 62 38.43 -2.18 0.23
N ASN A 63 37.40 -2.42 -0.59
CA ASN A 63 37.45 -2.44 -2.05
C ASN A 63 36.88 -1.15 -2.68
N GLY A 64 36.55 -0.13 -1.87
CA GLY A 64 36.01 1.14 -2.35
C GLY A 64 34.50 1.15 -2.59
N LYS A 65 33.77 0.07 -2.25
CA LYS A 65 32.33 -0.04 -2.47
C LYS A 65 31.56 0.61 -1.31
N ARG A 66 30.54 1.40 -1.64
CA ARG A 66 29.71 2.09 -0.63
C ARG A 66 28.62 1.17 -0.09
N VAL A 67 28.55 1.04 1.24
CA VAL A 67 27.55 0.23 1.95
C VAL A 67 26.64 1.17 2.78
N PRO A 68 25.30 1.10 2.62
CA PRO A 68 24.38 1.97 3.33
C PRO A 68 24.08 1.45 4.76
N PHE A 69 24.29 2.30 5.75
CA PHE A 69 23.84 2.11 7.13
C PHE A 69 22.63 3.03 7.40
N VAL A 70 21.53 2.45 7.85
CA VAL A 70 20.23 3.13 7.92
C VAL A 70 19.88 3.46 9.37
N ASN A 71 19.55 4.72 9.64
CA ASN A 71 19.16 5.25 10.95
C ASN A 71 20.24 5.18 12.05
N LEU A 72 21.51 5.02 11.68
CA LEU A 72 22.66 5.15 12.60
C LEU A 72 23.41 6.46 12.33
N THR A 73 23.91 7.10 13.38
CA THR A 73 24.81 8.27 13.28
C THR A 73 26.26 7.87 13.08
N PHE A 74 27.11 8.82 12.65
CA PHE A 74 28.54 8.58 12.46
C PHE A 74 29.23 8.15 13.77
N ASP A 75 28.84 8.70 14.92
CA ASP A 75 29.38 8.30 16.23
C ASP A 75 28.94 6.89 16.64
N GLU A 76 27.72 6.46 16.29
CA GLU A 76 27.24 5.09 16.54
C GLU A 76 27.92 4.08 15.62
N ILE A 77 28.13 4.44 14.35
CA ILE A 77 28.91 3.64 13.39
C ILE A 77 30.38 3.55 13.84
N ALA A 78 30.98 4.64 14.30
CA ALA A 78 32.34 4.64 14.86
C ALA A 78 32.45 3.80 16.14
N ARG A 79 31.43 3.79 17.00
CA ARG A 79 31.38 2.89 18.17
C ARG A 79 31.28 1.42 17.75
N LEU A 80 30.41 1.09 16.79
CA LEU A 80 30.25 -0.27 16.28
C LEU A 80 31.52 -0.78 15.58
N LEU A 81 32.18 0.06 14.77
CA LEU A 81 33.47 -0.26 14.13
C LEU A 81 34.62 -0.36 15.12
N ASN A 82 34.54 0.32 16.27
CA ASN A 82 35.48 0.16 17.38
C ASN A 82 35.09 -0.99 18.36
N THR A 83 34.04 -1.77 18.07
CA THR A 83 33.64 -2.93 18.89
C THR A 83 34.28 -4.22 18.36
N ASP A 84 35.59 -4.20 18.21
CA ASP A 84 36.38 -5.32 17.72
C ASP A 84 36.93 -6.16 18.89
N ASP A 85 36.63 -7.46 18.89
CA ASP A 85 37.33 -8.53 19.61
C ASP A 85 37.55 -8.36 21.15
N PRO A 86 36.59 -8.84 21.99
CA PRO A 86 36.75 -8.87 23.46
C PRO A 86 37.82 -9.87 23.97
N GLN A 87 38.69 -10.42 23.12
CA GLN A 87 39.90 -11.14 23.53
C GLN A 87 41.20 -10.31 23.43
N LYS A 88 41.11 -8.98 23.16
CA LYS A 88 42.28 -8.10 22.99
C LYS A 88 42.53 -7.05 24.07
N GLU A 89 41.64 -6.85 25.05
CA GLU A 89 41.96 -6.00 26.20
C GLU A 89 42.94 -6.69 27.18
N ASN A 90 43.85 -5.90 27.74
CA ASN A 90 44.92 -6.27 28.67
C ASN A 90 45.78 -7.49 28.32
N ARG A 91 46.63 -7.29 27.31
CA ARG A 91 48.05 -7.67 27.40
C ARG A 91 48.93 -6.47 27.75
N GLU A 92 48.69 -5.88 28.92
CA GLU A 92 49.75 -5.13 29.61
C GLU A 92 50.96 -6.07 29.80
N PRO A 93 52.21 -5.57 29.69
CA PRO A 93 53.38 -6.38 30.03
C PRO A 93 53.32 -6.80 31.51
N PRO A 94 53.70 -8.04 31.86
CA PRO A 94 53.62 -8.49 33.25
C PRO A 94 54.56 -7.66 34.13
N GLN A 95 54.00 -6.99 35.13
CA GLN A 95 54.71 -6.10 36.07
C GLN A 95 55.77 -6.80 36.94
N TYR A 96 55.90 -8.13 36.84
CA TYR A 96 56.88 -8.93 37.55
C TYR A 96 57.19 -10.22 36.78
N GLN A 97 58.37 -10.78 37.05
CA GLN A 97 58.77 -12.12 36.62
C GLN A 97 59.44 -12.85 37.78
N ILE A 98 59.00 -14.09 38.06
CA ILE A 98 59.70 -14.96 39.01
C ILE A 98 60.76 -15.73 38.23
N ASN A 99 62.02 -15.34 38.39
CA ASN A 99 63.13 -15.91 37.62
C ASN A 99 63.47 -17.32 38.11
N ARG A 100 63.53 -17.50 39.43
CA ARG A 100 63.90 -18.77 40.06
C ARG A 100 63.15 -19.00 41.36
N VAL A 101 62.76 -20.25 41.61
CA VAL A 101 62.34 -20.71 42.93
C VAL A 101 63.15 -21.96 43.29
N GLN A 102 63.81 -21.94 44.43
CA GLN A 102 64.49 -23.11 44.99
C GLN A 102 63.79 -23.54 46.29
N PHE A 103 63.40 -24.81 46.35
CA PHE A 103 62.85 -25.47 47.53
C PHE A 103 63.92 -26.38 48.14
N ASN A 104 64.47 -26.00 49.29
CA ASN A 104 65.40 -26.82 50.06
C ASN A 104 64.64 -27.38 51.27
N GLY A 105 64.31 -28.67 51.22
CA GLY A 105 63.43 -29.33 52.17
C GLY A 105 64.14 -30.36 53.05
N LEU A 106 63.76 -30.42 54.32
CA LEU A 106 64.11 -31.51 55.23
C LEU A 106 62.83 -32.25 55.64
N ALA A 107 62.74 -33.52 55.27
CA ALA A 107 61.67 -34.41 55.71
C ALA A 107 62.04 -35.09 57.04
N GLU A 108 61.14 -34.98 58.01
CA GLU A 108 61.16 -35.64 59.32
C GLU A 108 60.09 -36.76 59.32
N THR A 109 59.57 -37.15 60.49
CA THR A 109 58.61 -38.27 60.59
C THR A 109 57.19 -37.88 60.18
N ASP A 110 56.66 -36.77 60.68
CA ASP A 110 55.26 -36.32 60.46
C ASP A 110 55.15 -35.06 59.58
N ARG A 111 56.26 -34.36 59.35
CA ARG A 111 56.35 -33.04 58.71
C ARG A 111 57.57 -32.93 57.82
N ALA A 112 57.52 -31.99 56.89
CA ALA A 112 58.69 -31.50 56.17
C ALA A 112 58.81 -29.99 56.35
N THR A 113 60.02 -29.53 56.69
CA THR A 113 60.37 -28.11 56.73
C THR A 113 60.95 -27.71 55.38
N LEU A 114 60.30 -26.80 54.67
CA LEU A 114 60.73 -26.28 53.37
C LEU A 114 61.27 -24.86 53.52
N THR A 115 62.55 -24.66 53.24
CA THR A 115 63.12 -23.33 53.01
C THR A 115 62.97 -23.00 51.53
N VAL A 116 62.32 -21.88 51.23
CA VAL A 116 61.95 -21.49 49.87
C VAL A 116 62.59 -20.15 49.56
N SER A 117 63.53 -20.14 48.61
CA SER A 117 64.19 -18.94 48.11
C SER A 117 63.62 -18.58 46.74
N VAL A 118 63.10 -17.37 46.61
CA VAL A 118 62.43 -16.85 45.41
C VAL A 118 63.22 -15.66 44.88
N ASP A 119 63.76 -15.75 43.67
CA ASP A 119 64.41 -14.65 42.96
C ASP A 119 63.40 -14.01 41.97
N ILE A 120 63.13 -12.72 42.14
CA ILE A 120 62.08 -11.96 41.46
C ILE A 120 62.69 -10.74 40.75
N THR A 121 62.24 -10.43 39.53
CA THR A 121 62.41 -9.10 38.93
C THR A 121 61.06 -8.40 38.88
N THR A 122 60.94 -7.20 39.44
CA THR A 122 59.80 -6.30 39.16
C THR A 122 60.11 -5.50 37.91
N LEU A 123 59.13 -5.33 37.02
CA LEU A 123 59.28 -4.65 35.74
C LEU A 123 58.48 -3.34 35.79
N ALA A 124 59.17 -2.22 35.61
CA ALA A 124 58.56 -0.88 35.57
C ALA A 124 58.34 -0.45 34.12
N ASP A 125 57.18 0.15 33.85
CA ASP A 125 56.88 0.78 32.57
C ASP A 125 57.54 2.17 32.52
N GLU A 126 58.37 2.41 31.49
CA GLU A 126 59.11 3.66 31.30
C GLU A 126 58.17 4.89 31.22
N ALA A 127 56.92 4.70 30.79
CA ALA A 127 55.92 5.77 30.74
C ALA A 127 55.44 6.26 32.13
N ASN A 128 55.61 5.45 33.19
CA ASN A 128 55.05 5.71 34.54
C ASN A 128 56.10 5.79 35.67
N SER A 129 57.39 5.87 35.33
CA SER A 129 58.56 5.74 36.23
C SER A 129 58.76 6.86 37.28
N THR A 130 57.70 7.47 37.81
CA THR A 130 57.77 8.56 38.83
C THR A 130 56.84 8.37 40.05
N GLN A 131 56.16 7.24 40.19
CA GLN A 131 55.35 6.92 41.38
C GLN A 131 55.69 5.53 41.95
N ASP A 132 55.54 5.40 43.28
CA ASP A 132 55.62 4.14 44.00
C ASP A 132 54.47 3.20 43.58
N GLN A 133 54.78 2.09 42.90
CA GLN A 133 53.80 1.06 42.54
C GLN A 133 53.93 -0.17 43.44
N TRP A 134 52.80 -0.83 43.72
CA TRP A 134 52.73 -2.10 44.46
C TRP A 134 52.29 -3.21 43.50
N VAL A 135 53.12 -4.24 43.31
CA VAL A 135 52.79 -5.43 42.52
C VAL A 135 52.56 -6.64 43.43
N ALA A 136 51.59 -7.48 43.07
CA ALA A 136 51.04 -8.54 43.93
C ALA A 136 51.40 -9.94 43.43
N ILE A 137 52.47 -10.53 43.95
CA ILE A 137 53.14 -11.71 43.39
C ILE A 137 52.63 -13.00 44.08
N PRO A 138 51.92 -13.89 43.37
CA PRO A 138 51.30 -15.08 43.97
C PRO A 138 52.33 -16.19 44.19
N LEU A 139 52.65 -16.47 45.46
CA LEU A 139 53.54 -17.56 45.86
C LEU A 139 52.84 -18.91 45.98
N ARG A 140 51.50 -18.94 45.98
CA ARG A 140 50.60 -20.11 45.84
C ARG A 140 50.60 -21.16 46.96
N LEU A 141 51.56 -21.15 47.89
CA LEU A 141 51.82 -22.20 48.89
C LEU A 141 50.74 -22.36 50.00
N HIS A 142 49.50 -22.67 49.62
CA HIS A 142 48.32 -22.71 50.51
C HIS A 142 48.18 -23.96 51.39
N GLU A 143 48.85 -25.07 51.05
CA GLU A 143 48.97 -26.28 51.89
C GLU A 143 50.23 -26.24 52.80
N CYS A 144 50.85 -25.07 52.95
CA CYS A 144 52.03 -24.84 53.78
C CYS A 144 51.71 -23.82 54.90
N SER A 145 52.33 -23.97 56.07
CA SER A 145 52.25 -22.99 57.16
C SER A 145 53.59 -22.27 57.33
N LEU A 146 53.60 -20.94 57.23
CA LEU A 146 54.79 -20.13 57.45
C LEU A 146 55.25 -20.23 58.92
N LEU A 147 56.54 -20.49 59.13
CA LEU A 147 57.17 -20.66 60.44
C LEU A 147 57.78 -19.36 60.98
N ASP A 148 58.53 -18.67 60.11
CA ASP A 148 59.33 -17.50 60.45
C ASP A 148 58.89 -16.27 59.64
N ALA A 149 59.26 -15.07 60.07
CA ALA A 149 59.05 -13.86 59.27
C ALA A 149 59.88 -13.92 57.96
N PRO A 150 59.38 -13.35 56.84
CA PRO A 150 60.10 -13.35 55.58
C PRO A 150 61.42 -12.57 55.65
N GLU A 151 62.50 -13.19 55.20
CA GLU A 151 63.77 -12.52 54.91
C GLU A 151 63.69 -11.94 53.49
N TYR A 152 64.06 -10.67 53.33
CA TYR A 152 63.85 -9.92 52.07
C TYR A 152 65.05 -9.01 51.76
N GLU A 153 65.58 -9.14 50.56
CA GLU A 153 66.65 -8.31 50.00
C GLU A 153 66.15 -7.68 48.68
N GLY A 154 66.09 -6.35 48.58
CA GLY A 154 65.64 -5.69 47.34
C GLY A 154 65.27 -4.22 47.54
N GLU A 155 65.26 -3.44 46.45
CA GLU A 155 64.94 -2.00 46.48
C GLU A 155 63.43 -1.75 46.59
N GLY A 156 62.87 -2.02 47.77
CA GLY A 156 61.43 -1.88 47.98
C GLY A 156 60.95 -2.09 49.41
N LYS A 157 59.64 -2.28 49.54
CA LYS A 157 59.01 -2.78 50.77
C LYS A 157 58.20 -4.04 50.44
N LEU A 158 58.45 -5.10 51.21
CA LEU A 158 57.63 -6.31 51.19
C LEU A 158 56.44 -6.19 52.17
N LEU A 159 55.28 -6.63 51.73
CA LEU A 159 54.13 -6.97 52.56
C LEU A 159 53.65 -8.38 52.16
N LEU A 160 53.85 -9.37 53.03
CA LEU A 160 53.37 -10.73 52.79
C LEU A 160 51.93 -10.86 53.29
N THR A 161 51.03 -11.33 52.43
CA THR A 161 49.63 -11.64 52.75
C THR A 161 49.33 -13.11 52.49
N HIS A 162 48.21 -13.61 53.03
CA HIS A 162 47.75 -14.99 52.84
C HIS A 162 46.25 -15.04 52.60
N ASP A 163 45.84 -15.49 51.41
CA ASP A 163 44.45 -15.78 51.08
C ASP A 163 44.13 -17.27 51.23
N LYS A 164 42.88 -17.59 51.61
CA LYS A 164 42.43 -18.99 51.83
C LYS A 164 42.28 -19.82 50.55
N THR A 165 42.31 -19.20 49.37
CA THR A 165 42.13 -19.86 48.06
C THR A 165 43.33 -19.70 47.14
N GLN A 166 44.05 -18.57 47.22
CA GLN A 166 45.26 -18.29 46.43
C GLN A 166 46.57 -18.56 47.20
N GLY A 167 46.52 -18.75 48.52
CA GLY A 167 47.68 -18.95 49.38
C GLY A 167 48.46 -17.67 49.67
N TYR A 168 49.77 -17.81 49.89
CA TYR A 168 50.65 -16.67 50.15
C TYR A 168 50.83 -15.79 48.90
N GLN A 169 50.78 -14.47 49.10
CA GLN A 169 51.02 -13.46 48.07
C GLN A 169 51.97 -12.38 48.62
N ALA A 170 53.09 -12.17 47.93
CA ALA A 170 54.07 -11.16 48.27
C ALA A 170 53.76 -9.87 47.52
N TRP A 171 53.36 -8.84 48.24
CA TRP A 171 53.23 -7.49 47.69
C TRP A 171 54.58 -6.79 47.80
N ILE A 172 55.15 -6.36 46.67
CA ILE A 172 56.42 -5.63 46.61
C ILE A 172 56.15 -4.22 46.11
N ARG A 173 56.64 -3.21 46.85
CA ARG A 173 56.61 -1.82 46.42
C ARG A 173 57.90 -1.43 45.72
N TYR A 174 57.82 -0.98 44.48
CA TYR A 174 58.97 -0.64 43.62
C TYR A 174 58.73 0.68 42.86
N GLN A 175 59.79 1.23 42.29
CA GLN A 175 59.76 2.48 41.48
C GLN A 175 60.39 2.30 40.08
N SER A 176 61.28 1.32 39.94
CA SER A 176 62.08 1.02 38.75
C SER A 176 62.26 -0.49 38.61
N THR A 177 62.66 -0.94 37.41
CA THR A 177 63.00 -2.34 37.18
C THR A 177 64.16 -2.77 38.08
N SER A 178 63.90 -3.75 38.96
CA SER A 178 64.76 -4.08 40.10
C SER A 178 64.63 -5.57 40.47
N GLU A 179 65.69 -6.15 41.03
CA GLU A 179 65.70 -7.52 41.53
C GLU A 179 65.45 -7.57 43.04
N HIS A 180 64.69 -8.58 43.45
CA HIS A 180 64.30 -8.83 44.85
C HIS A 180 64.43 -10.31 45.16
N ARG A 181 65.07 -10.64 46.28
CA ARG A 181 65.13 -11.99 46.84
C ARG A 181 64.24 -12.08 48.07
N LEU A 182 63.43 -13.13 48.11
CA LEU A 182 62.55 -13.45 49.22
C LEU A 182 62.85 -14.87 49.70
N GLN A 183 63.24 -15.00 50.96
CA GLN A 183 63.48 -16.29 51.63
C GLN A 183 62.43 -16.52 52.73
N LEU A 184 61.82 -17.69 52.67
CA LEU A 184 60.67 -18.08 53.48
C LEU A 184 60.90 -19.47 54.07
N ARG A 185 60.45 -19.71 55.31
CA ARG A 185 60.51 -21.04 55.94
C ARG A 185 59.10 -21.52 56.26
N PHE A 186 58.75 -22.67 55.70
CA PHE A 186 57.42 -23.27 55.80
C PHE A 186 57.51 -24.67 56.45
N SER A 187 56.43 -25.08 57.10
CA SER A 187 56.15 -26.48 57.42
C SER A 187 54.97 -26.98 56.58
N THR A 188 55.03 -28.24 56.15
CA THR A 188 53.89 -28.97 55.58
C THR A 188 53.87 -30.40 56.11
N ASN A 189 52.70 -31.04 56.14
CA ASN A 189 52.53 -32.37 56.72
C ASN A 189 52.95 -33.46 55.72
N LEU A 190 53.53 -34.55 56.23
CA LEU A 190 53.81 -35.74 55.44
C LEU A 190 52.68 -36.76 55.59
N SER A 191 52.13 -37.21 54.47
CA SER A 191 51.16 -38.30 54.45
C SER A 191 51.89 -39.64 54.30
N GLN A 192 51.92 -40.44 55.35
CA GLN A 192 52.42 -41.81 55.33
C GLN A 192 51.31 -42.79 54.90
N ALA A 193 51.61 -43.72 54.00
CA ALA A 193 50.70 -44.76 53.53
C ALA A 193 51.40 -46.12 53.44
N ALA A 194 51.22 -46.95 54.47
CA ALA A 194 51.77 -48.30 54.64
C ALA A 194 53.31 -48.43 54.59
N LEU A 195 53.93 -48.19 53.43
CA LEU A 195 55.38 -48.24 53.19
C LEU A 195 55.89 -47.07 52.33
N THR A 196 55.03 -46.12 51.96
CA THR A 196 55.41 -44.91 51.22
C THR A 196 55.16 -43.65 52.04
N THR A 197 56.08 -42.69 51.97
CA THR A 197 55.92 -41.34 52.51
C THR A 197 55.72 -40.37 51.35
N GLN A 198 54.79 -39.43 51.52
CA GLN A 198 54.42 -38.45 50.50
C GLN A 198 54.44 -37.03 51.07
N ILE A 199 55.03 -36.11 50.30
CA ILE A 199 54.89 -34.66 50.48
C ILE A 199 54.04 -34.07 49.34
N ARG A 200 53.34 -32.97 49.61
CA ARG A 200 52.53 -32.23 48.65
C ARG A 200 52.70 -30.72 48.88
N PHE A 201 52.89 -29.95 47.82
CA PHE A 201 52.89 -28.48 47.89
C PHE A 201 52.60 -27.84 46.52
N PHE A 202 52.30 -26.53 46.53
CA PHE A 202 51.95 -25.75 45.33
C PHE A 202 52.98 -24.64 45.06
N PRO A 203 53.98 -24.85 44.19
CA PRO A 203 55.00 -23.84 43.91
C PRO A 203 54.46 -22.61 43.13
N PRO A 204 55.13 -21.45 43.26
CA PRO A 204 54.92 -20.31 42.36
C PRO A 204 55.20 -20.68 40.90
N ALA A 205 54.62 -19.94 39.95
CA ALA A 205 54.96 -20.07 38.54
C ALA A 205 56.24 -19.28 38.23
N ALA A 206 57.35 -19.98 37.96
CA ALA A 206 58.67 -19.39 37.72
C ALA A 206 59.32 -19.92 36.43
N ASN A 207 60.29 -19.19 35.88
CA ASN A 207 61.06 -19.63 34.70
C ASN A 207 61.84 -20.92 35.02
N VAL A 208 62.48 -20.95 36.19
CA VAL A 208 63.22 -22.10 36.74
C VAL A 208 62.67 -22.42 38.12
N SER A 209 62.36 -23.68 38.38
CA SER A 209 61.95 -24.17 39.70
C SER A 209 62.71 -25.46 40.02
N THR A 210 63.30 -25.54 41.21
CA THR A 210 64.09 -26.69 41.66
C THR A 210 63.67 -27.13 43.07
N LEU A 211 63.66 -28.44 43.30
CA LEU A 211 63.48 -29.08 44.60
C LEU A 211 64.77 -29.82 44.95
N GLU A 212 65.20 -29.68 46.18
CA GLU A 212 66.22 -30.48 46.84
C GLU A 212 65.62 -30.90 48.20
N LEU A 213 65.11 -32.13 48.27
CA LEU A 213 64.40 -32.66 49.44
C LEU A 213 65.24 -33.77 50.07
N ASP A 214 65.84 -33.48 51.22
CA ASP A 214 66.51 -34.45 52.06
C ASP A 214 65.47 -35.30 52.81
N VAL A 215 65.49 -36.62 52.60
CA VAL A 215 64.58 -37.59 53.22
C VAL A 215 65.31 -38.75 53.93
N PRO A 216 64.73 -39.37 54.98
CA PRO A 216 65.30 -40.57 55.57
C PRO A 216 65.28 -41.76 54.58
N GLY A 217 66.32 -42.60 54.65
CA GLY A 217 66.50 -43.80 53.82
C GLY A 217 67.80 -43.75 53.01
N GLU A 218 68.60 -44.81 53.06
CA GLU A 218 69.90 -44.92 52.36
C GLU A 218 69.76 -45.48 50.93
N GLN A 219 68.72 -46.28 50.68
CA GLN A 219 68.38 -46.84 49.37
C GLN A 219 66.89 -46.73 49.11
N ILE A 220 66.47 -45.53 48.70
CA ILE A 220 65.08 -45.21 48.39
C ILE A 220 64.77 -45.33 46.90
N THR A 221 63.53 -45.68 46.59
CA THR A 221 62.91 -45.39 45.28
C THR A 221 61.90 -44.25 45.45
N SER A 222 61.83 -43.34 44.46
CA SER A 222 60.97 -42.17 44.50
C SER A 222 60.32 -41.87 43.15
N GLU A 223 59.11 -41.31 43.20
CA GLU A 223 58.37 -40.78 42.06
C GLU A 223 57.98 -39.32 42.31
N ILE A 224 57.93 -38.51 41.25
CA ILE A 224 57.44 -37.13 41.29
C ILE A 224 56.34 -36.89 40.27
N GLN A 225 55.25 -36.26 40.70
CA GLN A 225 54.21 -35.72 39.82
C GLN A 225 54.40 -34.21 39.67
N ASN A 226 54.23 -33.72 38.44
CA ASN A 226 54.40 -32.32 38.04
C ASN A 226 55.80 -31.72 38.31
N GLY A 227 56.84 -32.57 38.31
CA GLY A 227 58.25 -32.18 38.19
C GLY A 227 58.95 -33.01 37.09
N ARG A 228 60.24 -32.74 36.88
CA ARG A 228 61.11 -33.43 35.90
C ARG A 228 62.51 -33.67 36.47
N ASP A 229 63.33 -34.39 35.72
CA ASP A 229 64.76 -34.62 36.00
C ASP A 229 65.04 -35.19 37.40
N LEU A 230 64.12 -36.02 37.91
CA LEU A 230 64.21 -36.64 39.23
C LEU A 230 65.51 -37.42 39.37
N LYS A 231 66.33 -37.08 40.36
CA LYS A 231 67.56 -37.81 40.71
C LYS A 231 67.63 -37.99 42.22
N ILE A 232 68.04 -39.18 42.62
CA ILE A 232 68.24 -39.54 44.02
C ILE A 232 69.76 -39.65 44.23
N THR A 233 70.28 -38.96 45.24
CA THR A 233 71.68 -39.06 45.65
C THR A 233 71.76 -39.35 47.14
N PRO A 234 72.45 -40.43 47.57
CA PRO A 234 72.61 -40.73 48.99
C PRO A 234 73.42 -39.62 49.69
N SER A 235 73.05 -39.35 50.93
CA SER A 235 73.61 -38.30 51.78
C SER A 235 74.27 -38.91 53.03
N ALA A 236 74.75 -38.07 53.93
CA ALA A 236 75.23 -38.52 55.24
C ALA A 236 74.09 -39.05 56.12
N GLU A 237 74.45 -39.79 57.18
CA GLU A 237 73.55 -40.20 58.28
C GLU A 237 72.32 -41.04 57.85
N SER A 238 72.48 -41.91 56.85
CA SER A 238 71.42 -42.82 56.33
C SER A 238 70.20 -42.08 55.75
N ARG A 239 70.46 -40.98 55.04
CA ARG A 239 69.48 -40.15 54.35
C ARG A 239 69.78 -40.08 52.86
N SER A 240 68.80 -39.66 52.06
CA SER A 240 68.93 -39.47 50.62
C SER A 240 68.35 -38.12 50.21
N ILE A 241 69.03 -37.42 49.32
CA ILE A 241 68.56 -36.16 48.74
C ILE A 241 67.86 -36.48 47.41
N ILE A 242 66.59 -36.08 47.31
CA ILE A 242 65.78 -36.12 46.10
C ILE A 242 65.87 -34.75 45.42
N THR A 243 66.47 -34.69 44.24
CA THR A 243 66.52 -33.48 43.41
C THR A 243 65.55 -33.58 42.23
N ALA A 244 64.87 -32.48 41.91
CA ALA A 244 63.97 -32.40 40.76
C ALA A 244 63.82 -30.96 40.22
N ASN A 245 63.53 -30.82 38.93
CA ASN A 245 63.43 -29.55 38.21
C ASN A 245 62.02 -29.29 37.64
N ASN A 246 61.78 -28.05 37.22
CA ASN A 246 60.60 -27.63 36.44
C ASN A 246 59.27 -28.02 37.10
N LEU A 247 59.21 -27.82 38.41
CA LEU A 247 58.06 -27.99 39.29
C LEU A 247 56.90 -27.09 38.86
N ARG A 248 55.68 -27.63 38.76
CA ARG A 248 54.47 -26.88 38.36
C ARG A 248 53.22 -27.32 39.12
N ASN A 249 52.22 -26.44 39.16
CA ASN A 249 50.88 -26.70 39.72
C ASN A 249 50.89 -27.30 41.13
N GLN A 250 50.53 -28.58 41.28
CA GLN A 250 50.62 -29.32 42.54
C GLN A 250 51.77 -30.32 42.42
N VAL A 251 52.84 -30.10 43.17
CA VAL A 251 53.95 -31.06 43.25
C VAL A 251 53.58 -32.12 44.28
N ILE A 252 53.77 -33.38 43.89
CA ILE A 252 53.69 -34.53 44.78
C ILE A 252 54.99 -35.31 44.60
N VAL A 253 55.73 -35.52 45.70
CA VAL A 253 56.86 -36.45 45.73
C VAL A 253 56.48 -37.60 46.66
N VAL A 254 56.68 -38.83 46.20
CA VAL A 254 56.48 -40.05 46.97
C VAL A 254 57.81 -40.79 47.04
N TRP A 255 58.16 -41.36 48.18
CA TRP A 255 59.34 -42.21 48.33
C TRP A 255 59.11 -43.38 49.29
N ARG A 256 59.95 -44.41 49.17
CA ARG A 256 59.98 -45.63 50.01
C ARG A 256 61.40 -46.21 50.04
N ASP A 257 61.75 -46.93 51.09
CA ASP A 257 62.94 -47.79 51.07
C ASP A 257 62.72 -49.01 50.15
N GLY A 258 63.73 -49.37 49.35
CA GLY A 258 63.70 -50.59 48.53
C GLY A 258 64.58 -50.52 47.28
N VAL A 259 65.25 -51.63 46.99
CA VAL A 259 66.15 -51.84 45.85
C VAL A 259 65.36 -52.04 44.55
N GLU A 260 65.93 -51.64 43.41
CA GLU A 260 65.38 -51.84 42.07
C GLU A 260 65.12 -53.32 41.73
N ALA A 261 64.07 -53.58 40.96
CA ALA A 261 63.81 -54.88 40.35
C ALA A 261 64.53 -54.99 39.01
N GLN A 262 65.04 -56.19 38.68
CA GLN A 262 65.80 -56.44 37.46
C GLN A 262 64.98 -56.18 36.18
N GLU A 263 65.67 -55.72 35.13
CA GLU A 263 65.12 -55.66 33.77
C GLU A 263 64.80 -57.07 33.23
N ASP A 264 63.52 -57.41 33.16
CA ASP A 264 63.05 -58.36 32.15
C ASP A 264 63.16 -57.72 30.77
N LYS A 265 63.69 -58.45 29.77
CA LYS A 265 63.79 -57.97 28.38
C LYS A 265 62.41 -57.91 27.73
N THR A 266 61.67 -56.85 28.08
CA THR A 266 60.35 -56.56 27.55
C THR A 266 60.44 -56.24 26.06
N THR A 267 59.75 -57.01 25.23
CA THR A 267 59.61 -56.69 23.80
C THR A 267 58.56 -55.60 23.64
N TYR A 268 58.94 -54.48 23.03
CA TYR A 268 58.06 -53.32 22.86
C TYR A 268 57.54 -53.23 21.42
N LEU A 269 56.22 -53.22 21.26
CA LEU A 269 55.60 -52.93 19.96
C LEU A 269 55.38 -51.42 19.79
N ASP A 270 55.63 -50.91 18.58
CA ASP A 270 55.22 -49.58 18.11
C ASP A 270 54.31 -49.76 16.89
N ALA A 271 53.19 -49.03 16.85
CA ALA A 271 52.15 -49.23 15.85
C ALA A 271 51.66 -47.91 15.23
N ARG A 272 51.46 -47.91 13.91
CA ARG A 272 51.02 -46.76 13.12
C ARG A 272 49.81 -47.13 12.28
N GLY A 273 48.67 -46.51 12.56
CA GLY A 273 47.42 -46.74 11.84
C GLY A 273 47.07 -45.61 10.87
N GLU A 274 46.62 -45.95 9.67
CA GLU A 274 45.87 -45.02 8.80
C GLU A 274 44.49 -45.63 8.52
N ILE A 275 43.44 -44.93 8.96
CA ILE A 275 42.05 -45.41 9.01
C ILE A 275 41.20 -44.49 8.13
N GLN A 276 40.57 -45.05 7.09
CA GLN A 276 39.64 -44.34 6.23
C GLN A 276 38.21 -44.78 6.54
N VAL A 277 37.41 -43.88 7.11
CA VAL A 277 36.03 -44.14 7.53
C VAL A 277 35.07 -43.60 6.48
N SER A 278 34.38 -44.49 5.79
CA SER A 278 33.26 -44.17 4.90
C SER A 278 31.93 -44.27 5.65
N ILE A 279 31.16 -43.20 5.62
CA ILE A 279 29.78 -43.18 6.12
C ILE A 279 28.85 -43.70 5.03
N GLU A 280 28.07 -44.73 5.36
CA GLU A 280 27.17 -45.41 4.42
C GLU A 280 25.69 -45.25 4.81
N GLY A 281 25.42 -44.76 6.03
CA GLY A 281 24.10 -44.33 6.50
C GLY A 281 24.14 -43.91 7.96
N PRO A 282 23.00 -43.53 8.57
CA PRO A 282 22.96 -43.09 9.96
C PRO A 282 23.27 -44.23 10.93
N GLY A 283 22.93 -45.49 10.59
CA GLY A 283 23.14 -46.68 11.43
C GLY A 283 24.29 -47.60 10.98
N THR A 284 25.14 -47.19 10.02
CA THR A 284 26.26 -48.02 9.54
C THR A 284 27.41 -47.18 8.99
N ILE A 285 28.62 -47.54 9.41
CA ILE A 285 29.87 -47.06 8.83
C ILE A 285 30.74 -48.24 8.39
N ARG A 286 31.57 -47.98 7.38
CA ARG A 286 32.64 -48.87 6.93
C ARG A 286 33.98 -48.18 7.20
N SER A 287 34.95 -48.92 7.74
CA SER A 287 36.32 -48.44 7.89
C SER A 287 37.27 -49.36 7.13
N ASP A 288 38.14 -48.78 6.31
CA ASP A 288 39.26 -49.46 5.66
C ASP A 288 40.55 -49.05 6.41
N ILE A 289 41.35 -50.02 6.86
CA ILE A 289 42.46 -49.81 7.80
C ILE A 289 43.77 -50.36 7.24
N ALA A 290 44.80 -49.50 7.23
CA ALA A 290 46.20 -49.89 7.20
C ALA A 290 46.80 -49.78 8.61
N LEU A 291 47.51 -50.80 9.08
CA LEU A 291 48.12 -50.82 10.41
C LEU A 291 49.52 -51.43 10.35
N ASP A 292 50.54 -50.59 10.39
CA ASP A 292 51.94 -50.99 10.53
C ASP A 292 52.23 -51.33 12.00
N VAL A 293 52.86 -52.46 12.26
CA VAL A 293 53.31 -52.87 13.60
C VAL A 293 54.77 -53.28 13.53
N THR A 294 55.61 -52.67 14.36
CA THR A 294 57.05 -52.89 14.46
C THR A 294 57.40 -53.35 15.88
N SER A 295 58.36 -54.26 16.02
CA SER A 295 58.86 -54.76 17.29
C SER A 295 60.30 -54.30 17.56
N TYR A 296 60.51 -53.80 18.77
CA TYR A 296 61.83 -53.52 19.34
C TYR A 296 62.10 -54.55 20.45
N GLY A 297 62.85 -55.61 20.10
CA GLY A 297 63.06 -56.78 20.96
C GLY A 297 63.07 -58.05 20.13
N GLU A 298 62.15 -58.97 20.43
CA GLU A 298 61.99 -60.23 19.71
C GLU A 298 61.16 -60.09 18.41
N GLU A 299 61.26 -61.10 17.54
CA GLU A 299 60.42 -61.22 16.34
C GLU A 299 58.95 -61.48 16.70
N ILE A 300 58.05 -60.73 16.08
CA ILE A 300 56.60 -60.88 16.23
C ILE A 300 56.19 -62.24 15.66
N LYS A 301 55.67 -63.12 16.51
CA LYS A 301 55.00 -64.37 16.10
C LYS A 301 53.49 -64.19 16.01
N SER A 302 52.93 -63.52 17.01
CA SER A 302 51.52 -63.12 17.05
C SER A 302 51.30 -62.02 18.09
N PHE A 303 50.28 -61.18 17.91
CA PHE A 303 49.85 -60.17 18.87
C PHE A 303 48.31 -60.08 18.90
N GLN A 304 47.77 -59.27 19.82
CA GLN A 304 46.33 -59.06 19.95
C GLN A 304 45.93 -57.66 19.46
N LEU A 305 44.87 -57.61 18.66
CA LEU A 305 44.22 -56.39 18.19
C LEU A 305 42.84 -56.30 18.82
N ARG A 306 42.54 -55.20 19.52
CA ARG A 306 41.22 -54.93 20.08
C ARG A 306 40.49 -53.92 19.19
N LEU A 307 39.37 -54.33 18.61
CA LEU A 307 38.54 -53.55 17.72
C LEU A 307 37.69 -52.53 18.49
N PRO A 308 37.08 -51.52 17.84
CA PRO A 308 36.03 -50.71 18.46
C PRO A 308 34.77 -51.54 18.82
N PRO A 309 33.85 -51.01 19.65
CA PRO A 309 32.57 -51.66 19.94
C PRO A 309 31.76 -51.87 18.67
N ARG A 310 30.99 -52.98 18.61
CA ARG A 310 30.11 -53.36 17.48
C ARG A 310 30.81 -53.52 16.11
N THR A 311 32.14 -53.46 16.04
CA THR A 311 32.90 -53.65 14.80
C THR A 311 33.07 -55.13 14.43
N THR A 312 32.88 -55.45 13.15
CA THR A 312 33.15 -56.76 12.53
C THR A 312 34.13 -56.62 11.37
N ILE A 313 34.97 -57.63 11.11
CA ILE A 313 35.88 -57.65 9.95
C ILE A 313 35.13 -58.20 8.75
N ILE A 314 35.10 -57.46 7.63
CA ILE A 314 34.44 -57.86 6.37
C ILE A 314 35.45 -58.61 5.49
N SER A 315 36.68 -58.11 5.42
CA SER A 315 37.75 -58.62 4.58
C SER A 315 39.12 -58.26 5.15
N SER A 316 40.11 -59.09 4.88
CA SER A 316 41.51 -58.86 5.29
C SER A 316 42.46 -59.49 4.27
N SER A 317 43.54 -58.80 3.95
CA SER A 317 44.59 -59.33 3.08
C SER A 317 45.47 -60.29 3.87
N GLU A 318 45.17 -61.59 3.86
CA GLU A 318 45.94 -62.64 4.57
C GLU A 318 47.33 -62.93 3.95
N GLN A 319 47.98 -61.92 3.36
CA GLN A 319 49.32 -62.05 2.77
C GLN A 319 50.40 -61.94 3.85
N GLY A 320 50.68 -63.06 4.51
CA GLY A 320 51.73 -63.20 5.52
C GLY A 320 51.24 -63.12 6.97
N TYR A 321 49.94 -62.95 7.19
CA TYR A 321 49.30 -63.04 8.51
C TYR A 321 47.87 -63.57 8.39
N ARG A 322 47.32 -64.06 9.50
CA ARG A 322 45.93 -64.51 9.65
C ARG A 322 45.32 -63.91 10.91
N ILE A 323 44.02 -63.65 10.87
CA ILE A 323 43.27 -63.09 12.01
C ILE A 323 42.30 -64.14 12.54
N THR A 324 42.33 -64.41 13.85
CA THR A 324 41.39 -65.31 14.52
C THR A 324 40.67 -64.60 15.67
N GLU A 325 39.33 -64.71 15.75
CA GLU A 325 38.56 -64.22 16.91
C GLU A 325 38.98 -64.99 18.18
N LEU A 326 39.33 -64.28 19.26
CA LEU A 326 39.65 -64.89 20.56
C LEU A 326 38.41 -65.00 21.44
N ASN A 327 37.69 -63.89 21.57
CA ASN A 327 36.44 -63.79 22.32
C ASN A 327 35.32 -63.30 21.40
N ARG A 328 34.17 -63.99 21.44
CA ARG A 328 32.90 -63.37 21.08
C ARG A 328 32.31 -62.70 22.33
N PRO A 329 31.89 -61.42 22.23
CA PRO A 329 31.22 -60.75 23.34
C PRO A 329 29.89 -61.43 23.66
N THR A 330 29.45 -61.31 24.90
CA THR A 330 28.13 -61.82 25.31
C THR A 330 27.03 -60.83 24.92
N LEU A 331 25.82 -61.33 24.63
CA LEU A 331 24.69 -60.55 24.05
C LEU A 331 24.05 -59.52 25.01
N SER A 332 24.81 -58.98 25.96
CA SER A 332 24.32 -58.19 27.10
C SER A 332 25.07 -56.88 27.37
N ASP A 333 26.18 -56.58 26.67
CA ASP A 333 26.82 -55.25 26.72
C ASP A 333 27.24 -54.78 25.31
N ASP A 334 26.58 -53.74 24.81
CA ASP A 334 26.80 -53.13 23.50
C ASP A 334 28.16 -52.42 23.38
N ASN A 335 28.85 -52.18 24.51
CA ASN A 335 30.18 -51.58 24.56
C ASN A 335 31.33 -52.60 24.58
N GLU A 336 31.07 -53.92 24.62
CA GLU A 336 32.14 -54.92 24.73
C GLU A 336 33.01 -54.95 23.46
N ARG A 337 34.31 -54.60 23.61
CA ARG A 337 35.27 -54.52 22.49
C ARG A 337 35.87 -55.88 22.16
N ARG A 338 35.58 -56.36 20.95
CA ARG A 338 36.13 -57.63 20.42
C ARG A 338 37.65 -57.61 20.38
N THR A 339 38.29 -58.72 20.75
CA THR A 339 39.74 -58.91 20.63
C THR A 339 40.04 -60.09 19.71
N VAL A 340 40.95 -59.89 18.77
CA VAL A 340 41.38 -60.89 17.77
C VAL A 340 42.89 -61.13 17.88
N GLN A 341 43.34 -62.37 17.68
CA GLN A 341 44.76 -62.68 17.55
C GLN A 341 45.18 -62.48 16.09
N VAL A 342 46.22 -61.70 15.87
CA VAL A 342 46.92 -61.63 14.59
C VAL A 342 48.13 -62.54 14.68
N THR A 343 48.21 -63.56 13.81
CA THR A 343 49.33 -64.52 13.77
C THR A 343 50.04 -64.40 12.43
N LEU A 344 51.36 -64.23 12.44
CA LEU A 344 52.14 -64.10 11.20
C LEU A 344 52.49 -65.49 10.65
N ASP A 345 52.43 -65.69 9.33
CA ASP A 345 52.85 -66.95 8.69
C ASP A 345 54.35 -67.22 8.83
N LYS A 346 55.14 -66.16 9.09
CA LYS A 346 56.56 -66.21 9.44
C LYS A 346 56.85 -65.16 10.51
N PRO A 347 57.67 -65.46 11.54
CA PRO A 347 58.12 -64.45 12.49
C PRO A 347 58.88 -63.31 11.79
N GLY A 348 58.76 -62.09 12.30
CA GLY A 348 59.48 -60.93 11.77
C GLY A 348 59.39 -59.69 12.66
N THR A 349 60.24 -58.70 12.43
CA THR A 349 60.30 -57.47 13.25
C THR A 349 59.32 -56.38 12.81
N GLN A 350 58.72 -56.47 11.62
CA GLN A 350 57.73 -55.52 11.12
C GLN A 350 56.68 -56.24 10.25
N ILE A 351 55.42 -55.81 10.33
CA ILE A 351 54.32 -56.24 9.47
C ILE A 351 53.36 -55.08 9.19
N GLN A 352 52.74 -55.05 8.00
CA GLN A 352 51.63 -54.17 7.67
C GLN A 352 50.36 -55.01 7.54
N LEU A 353 49.30 -54.64 8.27
CA LEU A 353 47.97 -55.23 8.11
C LEU A 353 47.11 -54.35 7.21
N LEU A 354 46.34 -54.97 6.31
CA LEU A 354 45.36 -54.31 5.44
C LEU A 354 44.02 -55.03 5.56
N PHE A 355 43.00 -54.38 6.14
CA PHE A 355 41.69 -54.99 6.39
C PHE A 355 40.56 -53.95 6.42
N SER A 356 39.35 -54.41 6.09
CA SER A 356 38.12 -53.61 6.08
C SER A 356 37.15 -54.12 7.15
N THR A 357 36.48 -53.19 7.83
CA THR A 357 35.52 -53.48 8.91
C THR A 357 34.21 -52.75 8.71
N GLN A 358 33.11 -53.35 9.16
CA GLN A 358 31.81 -52.70 9.28
C GLN A 358 31.56 -52.43 10.77
N THR A 359 30.95 -51.29 11.09
CA THR A 359 30.44 -51.02 12.44
C THR A 359 28.99 -50.58 12.34
N THR A 360 28.10 -51.32 12.99
CA THR A 360 26.66 -51.02 13.03
C THR A 360 26.31 -50.14 14.22
N GLY A 361 25.13 -49.51 14.16
CA GLY A 361 24.52 -48.81 15.28
C GLY A 361 24.12 -49.73 16.44
N SER A 362 23.71 -49.13 17.56
CA SER A 362 23.04 -49.89 18.62
C SER A 362 21.62 -50.25 18.19
N GLU A 363 21.24 -51.52 18.31
CA GLU A 363 19.86 -52.00 18.09
C GLU A 363 18.96 -51.81 19.33
N ASN A 364 19.55 -51.61 20.51
CA ASN A 364 18.85 -51.52 21.80
C ASN A 364 18.87 -50.11 22.43
N GLY A 365 19.49 -49.13 21.78
CA GLY A 365 19.56 -47.74 22.25
C GLY A 365 18.35 -46.90 21.83
N ASN A 366 18.15 -45.75 22.49
CA ASN A 366 17.29 -44.68 21.97
C ASN A 366 17.80 -44.24 20.58
N GLU A 367 16.93 -43.70 19.72
CA GLU A 367 17.25 -43.38 18.31
C GLU A 367 18.61 -42.66 18.12
N GLY A 368 18.93 -41.67 18.95
CA GLY A 368 20.18 -40.90 18.87
C GLY A 368 21.46 -41.62 19.31
N ASP A 369 21.39 -42.86 19.80
CA ASP A 369 22.55 -43.71 20.13
C ASP A 369 22.82 -44.76 19.02
N SER A 370 21.81 -45.04 18.18
CA SER A 370 21.98 -45.85 16.97
C SER A 370 22.94 -45.21 15.96
N SER A 371 23.05 -43.87 15.95
CA SER A 371 23.90 -43.12 15.03
C SER A 371 25.21 -42.60 15.61
N ARG A 372 25.66 -43.18 16.74
CA ARG A 372 26.93 -42.86 17.38
C ARG A 372 27.95 -43.98 17.22
N PHE A 373 29.17 -43.61 16.83
CA PHE A 373 30.28 -44.55 16.56
C PHE A 373 31.60 -44.01 17.13
N ASP A 374 32.46 -44.87 17.68
CA ASP A 374 33.85 -44.51 18.02
C ASP A 374 34.80 -45.10 16.97
N VAL A 375 35.46 -44.24 16.19
CA VAL A 375 36.04 -44.64 14.90
C VAL A 375 37.58 -44.68 14.87
N ALA A 376 38.22 -44.45 16.01
CA ALA A 376 39.68 -44.49 16.15
C ALA A 376 40.21 -45.65 17.03
N SER A 377 39.34 -46.29 17.82
CA SER A 377 39.73 -47.25 18.88
C SER A 377 40.14 -48.65 18.39
N PHE A 378 40.99 -48.73 17.38
CA PHE A 378 41.72 -49.94 17.00
C PHE A 378 43.03 -50.00 17.78
N GLU A 379 43.19 -50.96 18.69
CA GLU A 379 44.25 -50.94 19.71
C GLU A 379 45.12 -52.21 19.62
N VAL A 380 46.42 -52.04 19.38
CA VAL A 380 47.42 -53.12 19.47
C VAL A 380 47.75 -53.34 20.95
N VAL A 381 47.28 -54.45 21.51
CA VAL A 381 47.45 -54.77 22.93
C VAL A 381 48.92 -55.05 23.22
N GLY A 382 49.50 -54.29 24.15
CA GLY A 382 50.93 -54.35 24.49
C GLY A 382 51.83 -53.40 23.70
N ALA A 383 51.29 -52.53 22.84
CA ALA A 383 52.09 -51.50 22.18
C ALA A 383 52.50 -50.39 23.16
N LEU A 384 53.81 -50.12 23.24
CA LEU A 384 54.40 -49.01 24.01
C LEU A 384 54.02 -47.66 23.40
N ARG A 385 53.86 -47.63 22.08
CA ARG A 385 53.40 -46.48 21.30
C ARG A 385 52.40 -46.97 20.27
N GLN A 386 51.31 -46.23 20.12
CA GLN A 386 50.48 -46.34 18.94
C GLN A 386 49.97 -44.95 18.54
N SER A 387 50.22 -44.58 17.29
CA SER A 387 49.80 -43.31 16.69
C SER A 387 49.11 -43.57 15.35
N GLY A 388 48.58 -42.53 14.71
CA GLY A 388 47.94 -42.70 13.41
C GLY A 388 47.02 -41.56 13.00
N ARG A 389 46.31 -41.78 11.89
CA ARG A 389 45.36 -40.83 11.29
C ARG A 389 44.02 -41.49 11.02
N VAL A 390 42.96 -40.68 11.12
CA VAL A 390 41.59 -41.08 10.80
C VAL A 390 40.99 -40.05 9.86
N THR A 391 40.59 -40.46 8.67
CA THR A 391 39.95 -39.60 7.66
C THR A 391 38.50 -40.01 7.49
N LEU A 392 37.58 -39.05 7.66
CA LEU A 392 36.15 -39.24 7.47
C LEU A 392 35.74 -38.88 6.03
N MET A 393 34.94 -39.74 5.40
CA MET A 393 34.40 -39.59 4.05
C MET A 393 32.90 -39.92 4.04
N SER A 394 32.14 -39.29 3.13
CA SER A 394 30.71 -39.53 2.93
C SER A 394 30.35 -39.43 1.46
N SER A 395 29.46 -40.31 0.97
CA SER A 395 28.87 -40.22 -0.37
C SER A 395 27.66 -39.29 -0.45
N GLU A 396 27.04 -38.96 0.68
CA GLU A 396 25.84 -38.13 0.77
C GLU A 396 26.05 -36.97 1.75
N ASP A 397 25.15 -35.99 1.73
CA ASP A 397 25.23 -34.76 2.53
C ASP A 397 24.81 -34.96 4.02
N TRP A 398 25.27 -36.05 4.66
CA TRP A 398 25.03 -36.34 6.09
C TRP A 398 25.61 -35.26 7.02
N LEU A 399 24.87 -34.88 8.07
CA LEU A 399 25.39 -34.03 9.14
C LEU A 399 26.17 -34.87 10.15
N VAL A 400 27.48 -34.66 10.21
CA VAL A 400 28.40 -35.42 11.08
C VAL A 400 28.98 -34.50 12.16
N TYR A 401 28.60 -34.75 13.41
CA TYR A 401 29.20 -34.12 14.59
C TYR A 401 30.34 -35.02 15.09
N TRP A 402 31.39 -34.45 15.67
CA TRP A 402 32.52 -35.20 16.22
C TRP A 402 32.98 -34.69 17.58
N TYR A 403 33.38 -35.62 18.44
CA TYR A 403 33.83 -35.39 19.81
C TYR A 403 35.22 -36.01 20.00
N LEU A 404 36.21 -35.18 20.31
CA LEU A 404 37.62 -35.56 20.36
C LEU A 404 38.03 -35.92 21.79
N GLY A 405 38.62 -37.11 21.97
CA GLY A 405 39.32 -37.46 23.21
C GLY A 405 40.67 -36.74 23.33
N PRO A 406 41.29 -36.68 24.54
CA PRO A 406 42.53 -35.95 24.81
C PRO A 406 43.80 -36.54 24.15
N SER A 407 43.64 -37.56 23.31
CA SER A 407 44.69 -38.24 22.54
C SER A 407 44.56 -37.99 21.03
N VAL A 408 43.63 -37.13 20.60
CA VAL A 408 43.25 -36.89 19.20
C VAL A 408 43.21 -35.39 18.91
N ARG A 409 43.73 -34.97 17.74
CA ARG A 409 43.60 -33.60 17.21
C ARG A 409 43.04 -33.62 15.79
N ARG A 410 42.26 -32.59 15.41
CA ARG A 410 41.94 -32.34 13.99
C ARG A 410 43.19 -31.80 13.29
N VAL A 411 43.47 -32.27 12.09
CA VAL A 411 44.54 -31.74 11.23
C VAL A 411 43.90 -30.86 10.15
N GLN A 412 44.51 -29.72 9.88
CA GLN A 412 44.12 -28.86 8.77
C GLN A 412 44.64 -29.52 7.49
N ALA A 413 43.73 -29.99 6.63
CA ALA A 413 44.13 -30.63 5.39
C ALA A 413 44.70 -29.58 4.42
N THR A 414 45.95 -29.77 4.00
CA THR A 414 46.47 -29.15 2.78
C THR A 414 45.64 -29.63 1.59
N GLU A 415 45.50 -28.79 0.56
CA GLU A 415 44.66 -29.06 -0.59
C GLU A 415 45.17 -30.24 -1.45
N GLU A 416 44.33 -30.62 -2.41
CA GLU A 416 44.56 -31.64 -3.45
C GLU A 416 44.69 -33.10 -2.97
N THR A 417 43.56 -33.80 -3.00
CA THR A 417 43.44 -35.04 -3.78
C THR A 417 41.96 -35.33 -4.01
N THR A 418 41.48 -35.03 -5.21
CA THR A 418 40.22 -35.56 -5.73
C THR A 418 40.47 -37.02 -6.10
N ASP A 419 39.94 -37.96 -5.32
CA ASP A 419 40.05 -39.38 -5.64
C ASP A 419 38.77 -40.14 -5.23
N SER A 420 38.36 -41.08 -6.09
CA SER A 420 36.98 -41.62 -6.23
C SER A 420 35.90 -40.54 -6.51
N GLN A 421 35.06 -40.77 -7.52
CA GLN A 421 34.11 -39.75 -8.01
C GLN A 421 32.88 -39.54 -7.11
N ASP A 422 32.66 -40.42 -6.12
CA ASP A 422 31.40 -40.53 -5.36
C ASP A 422 31.50 -40.24 -3.85
N ARG A 423 32.68 -39.93 -3.28
CA ARG A 423 32.84 -39.75 -1.82
C ARG A 423 33.67 -38.52 -1.43
N LYS A 424 33.03 -37.59 -0.71
CA LYS A 424 33.61 -36.33 -0.21
C LYS A 424 34.34 -36.51 1.12
N ARG A 425 35.59 -36.04 1.21
CA ARG A 425 36.38 -35.97 2.46
C ARG A 425 35.81 -34.88 3.38
N LEU A 426 35.45 -35.23 4.62
CA LEU A 426 34.84 -34.31 5.60
C LEU A 426 35.86 -33.70 6.57
N ALA A 427 36.74 -34.54 7.12
CA ALA A 427 37.79 -34.13 8.06
C ALA A 427 38.87 -35.22 8.17
N THR A 428 40.09 -34.81 8.52
CA THR A 428 41.17 -35.71 8.94
C THR A 428 41.60 -35.37 10.36
N PHE A 429 41.82 -36.41 11.16
CA PHE A 429 42.27 -36.36 12.54
C PHE A 429 43.56 -37.15 12.69
N GLU A 430 44.33 -36.83 13.72
CA GLU A 430 45.59 -37.49 14.05
C GLU A 430 45.60 -37.81 15.54
N TYR A 431 45.93 -39.05 15.88
CA TYR A 431 46.00 -39.53 17.26
C TYR A 431 47.44 -39.98 17.59
N PHE A 432 47.86 -39.75 18.84
CA PHE A 432 49.26 -39.84 19.25
C PHE A 432 49.54 -40.80 20.41
N ARG A 433 48.48 -41.44 20.96
CA ARG A 433 48.55 -42.56 21.91
C ARG A 433 47.23 -43.32 21.93
N GLN A 434 47.25 -44.59 22.31
CA GLN A 434 46.06 -45.34 22.74
C GLN A 434 45.88 -45.26 24.28
N PRO A 435 44.66 -45.46 24.82
CA PRO A 435 43.40 -45.46 24.10
C PRO A 435 43.11 -44.07 23.51
N CYS A 436 42.72 -44.04 22.23
CA CYS A 436 42.19 -42.87 21.57
C CYS A 436 40.68 -43.03 21.33
N GLN A 437 40.00 -41.90 21.31
CA GLN A 437 38.55 -41.79 21.22
C GLN A 437 38.22 -40.68 20.23
N LEU A 438 37.48 -41.05 19.19
CA LEU A 438 36.97 -40.16 18.16
C LEU A 438 35.53 -40.58 17.92
N ARG A 439 34.62 -40.03 18.74
CA ARG A 439 33.19 -40.31 18.59
C ARG A 439 32.61 -39.43 17.50
N ILE A 440 31.83 -40.01 16.60
CA ILE A 440 31.01 -39.28 15.64
C ILE A 440 29.52 -39.55 15.93
N GLU A 441 28.68 -38.55 15.69
CA GLU A 441 27.22 -38.63 15.76
C GLU A 441 26.65 -38.18 14.41
N ILE A 442 25.96 -39.10 13.72
CA ILE A 442 25.48 -38.92 12.35
C ILE A 442 24.00 -38.54 12.37
N LYS A 443 23.60 -37.53 11.59
CA LYS A 443 22.20 -37.08 11.48
C LYS A 443 21.80 -36.85 10.03
N ASN A 444 20.55 -37.16 9.73
CA ASN A 444 19.94 -36.80 8.46
C ASN A 444 19.90 -35.27 8.31
N GLN A 445 20.29 -34.78 7.14
CA GLN A 445 20.31 -33.35 6.83
C GLN A 445 18.93 -32.94 6.32
N SER A 446 18.03 -32.56 7.23
CA SER A 446 16.68 -32.12 6.88
C SER A 446 16.69 -31.05 5.79
N THR A 447 16.09 -31.40 4.65
CA THR A 447 15.72 -30.43 3.62
C THR A 447 14.81 -29.38 4.25
N ARG A 448 15.12 -28.10 4.03
CA ARG A 448 14.28 -26.97 4.36
C ARG A 448 13.94 -26.23 3.08
N VAL A 449 12.65 -26.11 2.82
CA VAL A 449 12.07 -25.44 1.65
C VAL A 449 11.53 -24.09 2.10
N SER A 450 12.17 -23.01 1.64
CA SER A 450 11.59 -21.66 1.71
C SER A 450 10.94 -21.33 0.37
N VAL A 451 9.77 -20.68 0.37
CA VAL A 451 9.10 -20.23 -0.86
C VAL A 451 8.67 -18.76 -0.75
N GLU A 452 8.88 -18.00 -1.82
CA GLU A 452 8.27 -16.69 -2.05
C GLU A 452 7.28 -16.83 -3.23
N PRO A 453 5.96 -16.79 -2.98
CA PRO A 453 4.96 -16.96 -4.03
C PRO A 453 4.43 -15.62 -4.54
N SER A 454 4.20 -15.53 -5.86
CA SER A 454 3.50 -14.44 -6.51
C SER A 454 2.41 -15.03 -7.42
N TYR A 455 1.17 -14.58 -7.21
CA TYR A 455 -0.01 -15.06 -7.92
C TYR A 455 -0.56 -13.94 -8.81
N ARG A 456 -0.84 -14.23 -10.08
CA ARG A 456 -1.61 -13.36 -10.97
C ARG A 456 -2.89 -14.08 -11.39
N LEU A 457 -4.03 -13.57 -10.97
CA LEU A 457 -5.35 -13.99 -11.45
C LEU A 457 -5.75 -13.04 -12.58
N GLU A 458 -6.08 -13.59 -13.75
CA GLU A 458 -6.71 -12.87 -14.87
C GLU A 458 -8.15 -13.42 -14.99
N VAL A 459 -9.14 -12.57 -14.66
CA VAL A 459 -10.56 -12.94 -14.56
C VAL A 459 -11.29 -12.53 -15.83
N ASP A 460 -11.67 -13.51 -16.64
CA ASP A 460 -12.39 -13.34 -17.91
C ASP A 460 -13.88 -13.72 -17.77
N GLU A 461 -14.63 -13.69 -18.87
CA GLU A 461 -16.09 -13.92 -18.88
C GLU A 461 -16.51 -15.36 -18.56
N ASP A 462 -15.74 -16.37 -19.00
CA ASP A 462 -16.07 -17.79 -18.91
C ASP A 462 -15.07 -18.63 -18.09
N ARG A 463 -13.97 -18.00 -17.64
CA ARG A 463 -12.90 -18.64 -16.87
C ARG A 463 -12.07 -17.63 -16.09
N VAL A 464 -11.34 -18.13 -15.10
CA VAL A 464 -10.23 -17.41 -14.48
C VAL A 464 -8.95 -18.17 -14.80
N ASP A 465 -7.96 -17.47 -15.36
CA ASP A 465 -6.60 -17.97 -15.50
C ASP A 465 -5.76 -17.54 -14.29
N LEU A 466 -4.82 -18.37 -13.89
CA LEU A 466 -3.94 -18.16 -12.75
C LEU A 466 -2.50 -18.54 -13.11
N GLU A 467 -1.62 -17.54 -13.19
CA GLU A 467 -0.17 -17.75 -13.28
C GLU A 467 0.45 -17.63 -11.88
N VAL A 468 1.21 -18.64 -11.47
CA VAL A 468 1.86 -18.73 -10.15
C VAL A 468 3.36 -18.81 -10.30
N LEU A 469 4.07 -17.74 -9.95
CA LEU A 469 5.52 -17.72 -9.84
C LEU A 469 5.94 -18.05 -8.41
N LEU A 470 6.70 -19.14 -8.25
CA LEU A 470 7.25 -19.59 -6.98
C LEU A 470 8.77 -19.50 -7.01
N ARG A 471 9.37 -18.64 -6.18
CA ARG A 471 10.81 -18.66 -5.94
C ARG A 471 11.11 -19.63 -4.81
N TYR A 472 11.79 -20.72 -5.12
CA TYR A 472 12.22 -21.73 -4.15
C TYR A 472 13.64 -21.45 -3.65
N THR A 473 13.85 -21.63 -2.35
CA THR A 473 15.18 -21.74 -1.74
C THR A 473 15.25 -23.06 -0.98
N ILE A 474 15.92 -24.06 -1.55
CA ILE A 474 16.11 -25.38 -0.93
C ILE A 474 17.47 -25.43 -0.23
N ARG A 475 17.47 -25.65 1.09
CA ARG A 475 18.67 -25.79 1.92
C ARG A 475 18.66 -27.16 2.62
N GLY A 476 19.82 -27.71 2.93
CA GLY A 476 19.91 -29.11 3.42
C GLY A 476 19.91 -30.10 2.25
N ALA A 477 19.43 -31.33 2.47
CA ALA A 477 19.52 -32.38 1.46
C ALA A 477 18.75 -32.06 0.17
N ARG A 478 19.24 -32.58 -0.96
CA ARG A 478 18.69 -32.35 -2.30
C ARG A 478 17.27 -32.92 -2.40
N SER A 479 16.31 -32.09 -2.80
CA SER A 479 14.99 -32.61 -3.17
C SER A 479 14.99 -33.11 -4.62
N SER A 480 14.19 -34.14 -4.89
CA SER A 480 13.89 -34.66 -6.23
C SER A 480 12.43 -34.41 -6.66
N PHE A 481 11.58 -33.93 -5.74
CA PHE A 481 10.15 -33.71 -5.96
C PHE A 481 9.68 -32.44 -5.23
N LEU A 482 8.63 -31.82 -5.73
CA LEU A 482 7.89 -30.75 -5.06
C LEU A 482 6.42 -31.18 -4.95
N ASN A 483 5.83 -31.05 -3.77
CA ASN A 483 4.41 -31.33 -3.54
C ASN A 483 3.64 -30.01 -3.54
N PHE A 484 2.52 -29.96 -4.25
CA PHE A 484 1.73 -28.76 -4.49
C PHE A 484 0.24 -29.08 -4.37
N ASP A 485 -0.53 -28.31 -3.61
CA ASP A 485 -1.98 -28.47 -3.48
C ASP A 485 -2.70 -27.47 -4.38
N LEU A 486 -3.43 -27.98 -5.36
CA LEU A 486 -4.15 -27.18 -6.36
C LEU A 486 -5.44 -26.56 -5.81
N ASN A 487 -5.95 -26.97 -4.64
CA ASN A 487 -7.19 -26.44 -4.04
C ASN A 487 -8.41 -26.31 -4.99
N GLY A 488 -8.52 -27.19 -5.98
CA GLY A 488 -9.61 -27.18 -6.97
C GLY A 488 -9.41 -26.23 -8.15
N TRP A 489 -8.17 -25.89 -8.48
CA TRP A 489 -7.76 -25.37 -9.79
C TRP A 489 -7.32 -26.54 -10.71
N GLU A 490 -7.49 -26.39 -12.02
CA GLU A 490 -6.95 -27.33 -13.02
C GLU A 490 -5.57 -26.82 -13.51
N LEU A 491 -4.64 -27.74 -13.83
CA LEU A 491 -3.24 -27.43 -14.12
C LEU A 491 -2.94 -27.60 -15.61
N ASP A 492 -2.58 -26.50 -16.29
CA ASP A 492 -2.35 -26.47 -17.74
C ASP A 492 -0.89 -26.71 -18.13
N ASP A 493 0.06 -26.05 -17.46
CA ASP A 493 1.49 -26.14 -17.75
C ASP A 493 2.35 -25.85 -16.51
N VAL A 494 3.59 -26.38 -16.52
CA VAL A 494 4.60 -26.18 -15.48
C VAL A 494 5.96 -25.92 -16.13
N GLY A 495 6.50 -24.73 -15.91
CA GLY A 495 7.76 -24.28 -16.48
C GLY A 495 8.80 -23.85 -15.44
N PRO A 496 10.10 -23.81 -15.80
CA PRO A 496 10.66 -24.26 -17.06
C PRO A 496 10.93 -25.77 -17.07
N SER A 497 10.78 -26.41 -18.24
CA SER A 497 11.06 -27.83 -18.48
C SER A 497 12.54 -28.24 -18.32
N SER A 498 13.44 -27.28 -18.10
CA SER A 498 14.82 -27.53 -17.66
C SER A 498 14.93 -27.86 -16.16
N THR A 499 13.89 -27.56 -15.37
CA THR A 499 13.83 -27.75 -13.91
C THR A 499 12.86 -28.84 -13.50
N VAL A 500 11.70 -28.96 -14.17
CA VAL A 500 10.65 -29.95 -13.90
C VAL A 500 10.42 -30.84 -15.11
N GLU A 501 10.19 -32.13 -14.88
CA GLU A 501 9.62 -33.04 -15.89
C GLU A 501 8.09 -32.87 -15.89
N ASN A 502 7.46 -32.65 -17.06
CA ASN A 502 6.01 -32.46 -17.17
C ASN A 502 5.17 -33.71 -16.78
N ASP A 503 5.83 -34.84 -16.48
CA ASP A 503 5.30 -36.02 -15.80
C ASP A 503 4.90 -35.67 -14.34
N HIS A 504 3.70 -35.12 -14.20
CA HIS A 504 3.09 -34.80 -12.92
C HIS A 504 2.32 -36.01 -12.36
N PHE A 505 2.49 -36.30 -11.07
CA PHE A 505 1.74 -37.34 -10.39
C PHE A 505 0.61 -36.70 -9.58
N GLN A 506 -0.61 -36.77 -10.10
CA GLN A 506 -1.83 -36.37 -9.38
C GLN A 506 -2.32 -37.57 -8.54
N ASP A 507 -2.61 -37.37 -7.26
CA ASP A 507 -3.16 -38.45 -6.42
C ASP A 507 -4.67 -38.60 -6.64
N SER A 508 -5.16 -39.83 -6.58
CA SER A 508 -6.52 -40.23 -6.99
C SER A 508 -7.65 -39.79 -6.05
N SER A 509 -7.33 -39.11 -4.95
CA SER A 509 -8.28 -38.75 -3.88
C SER A 509 -8.06 -37.38 -3.24
N ASP A 510 -7.15 -36.55 -3.75
CA ASP A 510 -6.74 -35.29 -3.12
C ASP A 510 -6.33 -34.27 -4.19
N SER A 511 -6.46 -32.96 -3.92
CA SER A 511 -6.10 -31.90 -4.87
C SER A 511 -4.58 -31.71 -5.04
N LYS A 512 -3.78 -32.70 -4.61
CA LYS A 512 -2.33 -32.62 -4.51
C LYS A 512 -1.65 -33.24 -5.73
N VAL A 513 -0.75 -32.45 -6.33
CA VAL A 513 0.15 -32.85 -7.41
C VAL A 513 1.57 -32.93 -6.88
N LYS A 514 2.27 -33.99 -7.28
CA LYS A 514 3.69 -34.19 -7.02
C LYS A 514 4.46 -34.00 -8.32
N LEU A 515 5.18 -32.88 -8.40
CA LEU A 515 6.03 -32.48 -9.53
C LEU A 515 7.42 -33.09 -9.36
N ARG A 516 8.00 -33.61 -10.45
CA ARG A 516 9.32 -34.25 -10.45
C ARG A 516 10.39 -33.30 -10.99
N LEU A 517 11.50 -33.15 -10.26
CA LEU A 517 12.62 -32.33 -10.71
C LEU A 517 13.51 -33.13 -11.69
N THR A 518 13.98 -32.48 -12.76
CA THR A 518 14.84 -33.08 -13.81
C THR A 518 16.16 -33.64 -13.28
N GLN A 519 16.60 -33.15 -12.12
CA GLN A 519 17.72 -33.67 -11.33
C GLN A 519 17.55 -33.23 -9.86
N PRO A 520 18.10 -33.96 -8.87
CA PRO A 520 18.00 -33.57 -7.47
C PRO A 520 18.76 -32.27 -7.17
N ARG A 521 18.08 -31.25 -6.60
CA ARG A 521 18.58 -29.87 -6.48
C ARG A 521 18.59 -29.31 -5.05
N THR A 522 19.47 -28.33 -4.86
CA THR A 522 19.60 -27.42 -3.71
C THR A 522 19.93 -26.03 -4.23
N GLY A 523 19.71 -24.99 -3.43
CA GLY A 523 19.92 -23.59 -3.81
C GLY A 523 18.61 -22.91 -4.25
N GLU A 524 18.74 -21.88 -5.06
CA GLU A 524 17.65 -21.01 -5.50
C GLU A 524 17.25 -21.31 -6.95
N PHE A 525 15.94 -21.36 -7.21
CA PHE A 525 15.37 -21.48 -8.57
C PHE A 525 13.91 -20.99 -8.59
N GLU A 526 13.44 -20.63 -9.77
CA GLU A 526 12.05 -20.23 -10.00
C GLU A 526 11.25 -21.37 -10.66
N LEU A 527 9.96 -21.44 -10.34
CA LEU A 527 8.97 -22.33 -10.95
C LEU A 527 7.74 -21.49 -11.33
N VAL A 528 7.22 -21.69 -12.53
CA VAL A 528 5.95 -21.09 -12.99
C VAL A 528 4.95 -22.21 -13.18
N LEU A 529 3.76 -22.08 -12.58
CA LEU A 529 2.61 -22.92 -12.89
C LEU A 529 1.56 -22.06 -13.60
N ARG A 530 0.87 -22.64 -14.58
CA ARG A 530 -0.33 -22.07 -15.20
C ARG A 530 -1.51 -22.97 -14.90
N LEU A 531 -2.55 -22.36 -14.38
CA LEU A 531 -3.78 -23.01 -13.97
C LEU A 531 -4.97 -22.24 -14.51
N HIS A 532 -6.12 -22.89 -14.63
CA HIS A 532 -7.38 -22.21 -14.88
C HIS A 532 -8.51 -22.82 -14.07
N ARG A 533 -9.65 -22.13 -14.07
CA ARG A 533 -10.91 -22.62 -13.50
C ARG A 533 -12.10 -21.99 -14.23
N PRO A 534 -13.10 -22.77 -14.68
CA PRO A 534 -14.25 -22.24 -15.41
C PRO A 534 -15.18 -21.41 -14.52
N VAL A 535 -15.88 -20.45 -15.14
CA VAL A 535 -16.92 -19.59 -14.57
C VAL A 535 -18.21 -19.85 -15.36
N THR A 536 -19.28 -20.30 -14.67
CA THR A 536 -20.46 -20.89 -15.33
C THR A 536 -21.66 -19.94 -15.46
N GLU A 537 -21.61 -18.78 -14.81
CA GLU A 537 -22.69 -17.79 -14.78
C GLU A 537 -22.11 -16.41 -15.19
N PRO A 538 -22.94 -15.42 -15.60
CA PRO A 538 -22.43 -14.09 -15.99
C PRO A 538 -22.27 -13.12 -14.80
N SER A 539 -22.67 -13.52 -13.58
CA SER A 539 -22.56 -12.71 -12.37
C SER A 539 -22.74 -13.58 -11.12
N GLY A 540 -22.23 -13.13 -9.97
CA GLY A 540 -22.41 -13.82 -8.68
C GLY A 540 -21.26 -13.57 -7.72
N THR A 541 -21.08 -14.45 -6.72
CA THR A 541 -19.94 -14.41 -5.79
C THR A 541 -18.94 -15.52 -6.11
N LEU A 542 -17.70 -15.17 -6.43
CA LEU A 542 -16.59 -16.09 -6.64
C LEU A 542 -15.74 -16.19 -5.37
N ARG A 543 -15.37 -17.41 -5.01
CA ARG A 543 -14.42 -17.73 -3.93
C ARG A 543 -13.34 -18.66 -4.46
N PHE A 544 -12.14 -18.12 -4.59
CA PHE A 544 -10.97 -18.84 -5.08
C PHE A 544 -9.94 -19.02 -3.95
N PRO A 545 -9.83 -20.22 -3.35
CA PRO A 545 -8.67 -20.53 -2.53
C PRO A 545 -7.43 -20.58 -3.44
N LEU A 546 -6.35 -19.91 -3.04
CA LEU A 546 -5.08 -20.00 -3.76
C LEU A 546 -4.46 -21.41 -3.62
N PRO A 547 -3.79 -21.94 -4.65
CA PRO A 547 -3.06 -23.19 -4.56
C PRO A 547 -1.72 -22.99 -3.84
N TRP A 548 -1.26 -23.98 -3.05
CA TRP A 548 -0.09 -23.82 -2.17
C TRP A 548 0.98 -24.91 -2.34
N PRO A 549 2.27 -24.55 -2.30
CA PRO A 549 3.36 -25.53 -2.19
C PRO A 549 3.44 -26.11 -0.79
N THR A 550 4.13 -27.25 -0.64
CA THR A 550 4.62 -27.70 0.67
C THR A 550 5.92 -26.97 1.01
N TYR A 551 5.97 -26.29 2.16
CA TYR A 551 7.10 -25.47 2.60
C TYR A 551 7.36 -25.59 4.11
N ASP A 552 8.58 -25.28 4.53
CA ASP A 552 8.94 -25.06 5.95
C ASP A 552 8.78 -23.58 6.34
N ASN A 553 9.14 -22.67 5.42
CA ASN A 553 9.03 -21.22 5.59
C ASN A 553 8.43 -20.58 4.34
N MET A 554 7.70 -19.48 4.53
CA MET A 554 7.14 -18.68 3.43
C MET A 554 7.48 -17.20 3.62
N SER A 555 8.00 -16.57 2.56
CA SER A 555 8.10 -15.12 2.46
C SER A 555 6.70 -14.52 2.22
N PRO A 556 6.41 -13.28 2.66
CA PRO A 556 5.14 -12.63 2.35
C PRO A 556 4.97 -12.52 0.82
N GLY A 557 4.05 -13.31 0.27
CA GLY A 557 3.73 -13.29 -1.16
C GLY A 557 2.69 -12.24 -1.52
N ILE A 558 2.48 -12.04 -2.83
CA ILE A 558 1.50 -11.09 -3.36
C ILE A 558 0.55 -11.76 -4.34
N VAL A 559 -0.69 -11.28 -4.35
CA VAL A 559 -1.78 -11.72 -5.22
C VAL A 559 -2.26 -10.50 -5.99
N VAL A 560 -2.14 -10.52 -7.31
CA VAL A 560 -2.67 -9.47 -8.19
C VAL A 560 -3.86 -10.05 -8.95
N VAL A 561 -4.99 -9.36 -8.89
CA VAL A 561 -6.23 -9.72 -9.58
C VAL A 561 -6.52 -8.68 -10.65
N SER A 562 -6.58 -9.13 -11.90
CA SER A 562 -6.79 -8.30 -13.10
C SER A 562 -8.10 -8.71 -13.78
N PRO A 563 -9.10 -7.83 -13.90
CA PRO A 563 -10.30 -8.12 -14.68
C PRO A 563 -10.08 -7.92 -16.19
N ALA A 564 -10.76 -8.73 -17.00
CA ALA A 564 -10.98 -8.44 -18.41
C ALA A 564 -11.90 -7.21 -18.57
N ASN A 565 -11.87 -6.55 -19.73
CA ASN A 565 -12.58 -5.26 -19.96
C ASN A 565 -14.10 -5.30 -19.73
N ALA A 566 -14.73 -6.48 -19.84
CA ALA A 566 -16.15 -6.68 -19.61
C ALA A 566 -16.50 -7.05 -18.16
N VAL A 567 -15.51 -7.38 -17.33
CA VAL A 567 -15.72 -7.91 -15.98
C VAL A 567 -15.55 -6.78 -14.96
N VAL A 568 -16.56 -6.59 -14.10
CA VAL A 568 -16.47 -5.71 -12.93
C VAL A 568 -16.32 -6.57 -11.67
N LEU A 569 -15.33 -6.24 -10.83
CA LEU A 569 -14.97 -6.98 -9.62
C LEU A 569 -15.15 -6.15 -8.35
N ASN A 570 -15.96 -6.64 -7.42
CA ASN A 570 -16.23 -6.04 -6.12
C ASN A 570 -15.69 -6.93 -5.01
N TYR A 571 -14.52 -6.57 -4.45
CA TYR A 571 -13.77 -7.40 -3.51
C TYR A 571 -14.40 -7.44 -2.11
N ARG A 572 -14.73 -8.64 -1.62
CA ARG A 572 -15.29 -8.84 -0.27
C ARG A 572 -14.19 -8.95 0.77
N LEU A 573 -13.58 -7.81 1.09
CA LEU A 573 -12.43 -7.72 2.01
C LEU A 573 -12.67 -8.35 3.40
N GLU A 574 -13.91 -8.38 3.89
CA GLU A 574 -14.27 -9.03 5.16
C GLU A 574 -14.32 -10.57 5.08
N GLU A 575 -14.56 -11.13 3.89
CA GLU A 575 -14.58 -12.57 3.62
C GLU A 575 -13.20 -13.12 3.20
N MET A 576 -12.26 -12.25 2.81
CA MET A 576 -10.90 -12.60 2.41
C MET A 576 -10.06 -13.03 3.62
N VAL A 577 -9.86 -14.34 3.77
CA VAL A 577 -9.01 -14.89 4.84
C VAL A 577 -7.54 -14.85 4.41
N GLY A 578 -6.67 -14.30 5.27
CA GLY A 578 -5.21 -14.35 5.10
C GLY A 578 -4.61 -13.32 4.14
N LEU A 579 -5.45 -12.54 3.46
CA LEU A 579 -5.04 -11.47 2.54
C LEU A 579 -5.22 -10.08 3.19
N VAL A 580 -4.44 -9.10 2.74
CA VAL A 580 -4.57 -7.67 3.10
C VAL A 580 -4.33 -6.83 1.86
N GLN A 581 -5.21 -5.87 1.56
CA GLN A 581 -5.08 -4.99 0.41
C GLN A 581 -3.75 -4.20 0.45
N GLU A 582 -3.07 -4.11 -0.69
CA GLU A 582 -1.79 -3.42 -0.87
C GLU A 582 -1.77 -2.64 -2.20
N SER A 583 -0.79 -1.76 -2.38
CA SER A 583 -0.61 -1.05 -3.66
C SER A 583 -0.15 -2.01 -4.76
N VAL A 584 -0.68 -1.86 -5.98
CA VAL A 584 -0.24 -2.63 -7.15
C VAL A 584 1.26 -2.36 -7.43
N PRO A 585 2.13 -3.39 -7.53
CA PRO A 585 3.53 -3.19 -7.86
C PRO A 585 3.71 -2.69 -9.31
N PRO A 586 4.72 -1.86 -9.61
CA PRO A 586 4.88 -1.22 -10.92
C PRO A 586 4.87 -2.19 -12.11
N GLU A 587 5.42 -3.39 -11.96
CA GLU A 587 5.48 -4.43 -12.98
C GLU A 587 4.13 -5.08 -13.33
N PHE A 588 3.07 -4.80 -12.56
CA PHE A 588 1.68 -5.16 -12.86
C PHE A 588 0.81 -3.96 -13.26
N VAL A 589 1.36 -2.74 -13.29
CA VAL A 589 0.66 -1.55 -13.78
C VAL A 589 0.72 -1.52 -15.30
N THR A 590 -0.11 -2.36 -15.94
CA THR A 590 -0.44 -2.24 -17.36
C THR A 590 -0.96 -0.83 -17.63
N ALA A 591 -0.54 -0.20 -18.73
CA ALA A 591 -1.07 1.10 -19.13
C ALA A 591 -2.60 0.97 -19.31
N PRO A 592 -3.43 1.63 -18.48
CA PRO A 592 -4.85 1.35 -18.45
C PRO A 592 -5.51 1.84 -19.73
N SER A 593 -6.21 0.95 -20.42
CA SER A 593 -7.33 1.36 -21.26
C SER A 593 -8.29 2.16 -20.37
N PRO A 594 -8.76 3.36 -20.77
CA PRO A 594 -9.53 4.28 -19.91
C PRO A 594 -10.96 3.81 -19.59
N GLU A 595 -11.21 2.51 -19.80
CA GLU A 595 -12.49 1.79 -19.71
C GLU A 595 -12.32 0.46 -18.95
N ALA A 596 -11.08 0.06 -18.62
CA ALA A 596 -10.78 -1.12 -17.83
C ALA A 596 -10.71 -0.78 -16.34
N GLN A 597 -11.27 -1.65 -15.49
CA GLN A 597 -11.06 -1.56 -14.04
C GLN A 597 -9.58 -1.86 -13.73
N PRO A 598 -8.88 -1.01 -12.93
CA PRO A 598 -7.49 -1.27 -12.58
C PRO A 598 -7.35 -2.55 -11.74
N PRO A 599 -6.23 -3.30 -11.87
CA PRO A 599 -5.99 -4.48 -11.07
C PRO A 599 -5.92 -4.13 -9.57
N ALA A 600 -6.27 -5.09 -8.72
CA ALA A 600 -6.11 -4.99 -7.27
C ALA A 600 -4.97 -5.89 -6.78
N ALA A 601 -4.22 -5.43 -5.79
CA ALA A 601 -3.15 -6.20 -5.17
C ALA A 601 -3.46 -6.50 -3.70
N PHE A 602 -3.12 -7.71 -3.27
CA PHE A 602 -3.30 -8.20 -1.91
C PHE A 602 -2.04 -8.93 -1.45
N ARG A 603 -1.50 -8.54 -0.29
CA ARG A 603 -0.37 -9.23 0.33
C ARG A 603 -0.86 -10.35 1.24
N ILE A 604 -0.17 -11.48 1.16
CA ILE A 604 -0.39 -12.67 1.98
C ILE A 604 0.18 -12.42 3.38
N ARG A 605 -0.57 -12.82 4.41
CA ARG A 605 -0.14 -12.77 5.80
C ARG A 605 0.58 -14.07 6.18
N ASN A 606 1.76 -13.95 6.77
CA ASN A 606 2.55 -15.08 7.26
C ASN A 606 1.92 -15.86 8.46
N ASP A 607 0.68 -15.55 8.86
CA ASP A 607 0.02 -16.15 10.04
C ASP A 607 -1.13 -17.12 9.72
N ARG A 608 -1.44 -17.37 8.43
CA ARG A 608 -2.50 -18.32 8.02
C ARG A 608 -2.14 -19.12 6.76
N ALA A 609 -2.54 -20.38 6.73
CA ALA A 609 -2.42 -21.30 5.59
C ALA A 609 -3.65 -21.27 4.65
N SER A 610 -4.35 -20.13 4.58
CA SER A 610 -5.47 -19.89 3.67
C SER A 610 -5.35 -18.47 3.13
N GLY A 611 -5.60 -18.34 1.84
CA GLY A 611 -5.58 -17.10 1.08
C GLY A 611 -6.76 -17.15 0.14
N ASP A 612 -7.95 -16.90 0.69
CA ASP A 612 -9.20 -16.97 -0.08
C ASP A 612 -9.43 -15.62 -0.76
N VAL A 613 -9.32 -15.58 -2.08
CA VAL A 613 -9.74 -14.42 -2.86
C VAL A 613 -11.26 -14.49 -3.03
N VAL A 614 -11.98 -13.52 -2.47
CA VAL A 614 -13.45 -13.48 -2.50
C VAL A 614 -13.92 -12.17 -3.14
N MET A 615 -14.73 -12.28 -4.18
CA MET A 615 -15.22 -11.14 -4.95
C MET A 615 -16.63 -11.42 -5.48
N ASP A 616 -17.47 -10.39 -5.55
CA ASP A 616 -18.60 -10.41 -6.48
C ASP A 616 -18.12 -10.00 -7.87
N TYR A 617 -18.64 -10.64 -8.91
CA TYR A 617 -18.34 -10.34 -10.31
C TYR A 617 -19.62 -10.07 -11.11
N GLU A 618 -19.49 -9.25 -12.15
CA GLU A 618 -20.53 -8.94 -13.13
C GLU A 618 -19.89 -8.84 -14.52
N VAL A 619 -20.35 -9.66 -15.48
CA VAL A 619 -19.98 -9.55 -16.90
C VAL A 619 -20.94 -8.58 -17.58
N ARG A 620 -20.43 -7.44 -18.03
CA ARG A 620 -21.20 -6.41 -18.75
C ARG A 620 -21.27 -6.71 -20.23
N ASP A 621 -22.48 -6.66 -20.79
CA ASP A 621 -22.69 -6.71 -22.24
C ASP A 621 -22.08 -5.51 -22.96
N ARG A 622 -21.84 -5.66 -24.27
CA ARG A 622 -21.27 -4.60 -25.11
C ARG A 622 -22.16 -3.37 -25.12
N GLU A 623 -21.65 -2.26 -24.59
CA GLU A 623 -22.28 -0.96 -24.72
C GLU A 623 -21.59 -0.18 -25.85
N ILE A 624 -22.38 0.46 -26.71
CA ILE A 624 -21.88 1.37 -27.76
C ILE A 624 -22.47 2.74 -27.49
N ARG A 625 -21.62 3.78 -27.50
CA ARG A 625 -22.04 5.18 -27.42
C ARG A 625 -21.54 5.90 -28.65
N VAL A 626 -22.36 6.74 -29.27
CA VAL A 626 -22.03 7.38 -30.56
C VAL A 626 -22.26 8.89 -30.48
N ARG A 627 -21.37 9.68 -31.07
CA ARG A 627 -21.56 11.11 -31.30
C ARG A 627 -21.60 11.37 -32.80
N ALA A 628 -22.64 12.06 -33.27
CA ALA A 628 -22.76 12.51 -34.64
C ALA A 628 -22.46 14.01 -34.74
N ASP A 629 -21.43 14.37 -35.50
CA ASP A 629 -21.07 15.76 -35.81
C ASP A 629 -21.03 15.95 -37.33
N THR A 630 -21.90 16.82 -37.84
CA THR A 630 -22.03 17.10 -39.27
C THR A 630 -21.40 18.45 -39.60
N LEU A 631 -20.44 18.48 -40.53
CA LEU A 631 -19.95 19.72 -41.14
C LEU A 631 -20.54 19.84 -42.55
N MET A 632 -20.98 21.03 -42.95
CA MET A 632 -21.56 21.26 -44.27
C MET A 632 -21.14 22.61 -44.85
N ASP A 633 -20.35 22.58 -45.92
CA ASP A 633 -19.97 23.78 -46.65
C ASP A 633 -20.94 24.02 -47.81
N ILE A 634 -21.67 25.13 -47.75
CA ILE A 634 -22.83 25.42 -48.61
C ILE A 634 -22.42 26.39 -49.73
N SER A 635 -22.56 25.96 -50.98
CA SER A 635 -22.38 26.77 -52.19
C SER A 635 -23.71 27.04 -52.92
N SER A 636 -23.66 27.75 -54.04
CA SER A 636 -24.84 28.08 -54.85
C SER A 636 -25.48 26.90 -55.59
N GLU A 637 -24.78 25.76 -55.74
CA GLU A 637 -25.28 24.57 -56.46
C GLU A 637 -25.03 23.23 -55.71
N THR A 638 -24.12 23.20 -54.74
CA THR A 638 -23.80 22.02 -53.93
C THR A 638 -23.55 22.35 -52.47
N ALA A 639 -23.90 21.42 -51.59
CA ALA A 639 -23.47 21.38 -50.20
C ALA A 639 -22.47 20.23 -50.06
N ASP A 640 -21.23 20.53 -49.71
CA ASP A 640 -20.22 19.51 -49.44
C ASP A 640 -20.38 19.07 -47.98
N VAL A 641 -20.94 17.88 -47.77
CA VAL A 641 -21.26 17.33 -46.44
C VAL A 641 -20.12 16.42 -45.98
N SER A 642 -19.71 16.58 -44.72
CA SER A 642 -18.75 15.73 -44.03
C SER A 642 -19.30 15.38 -42.64
N GLN A 643 -19.93 14.21 -42.53
CA GLN A 643 -20.49 13.71 -41.28
C GLN A 643 -19.50 12.77 -40.60
N ARG A 644 -19.13 13.05 -39.34
CA ARG A 644 -18.37 12.14 -38.47
C ARG A 644 -19.33 11.50 -37.47
N LEU A 645 -19.29 10.18 -37.39
CA LEU A 645 -19.89 9.36 -36.34
C LEU A 645 -18.72 8.80 -35.51
N THR A 646 -18.45 9.40 -34.35
CA THR A 646 -17.45 8.90 -33.40
C THR A 646 -18.12 7.89 -32.50
N TYR A 647 -17.84 6.60 -32.73
CA TYR A 647 -18.29 5.49 -31.90
C TYR A 647 -17.31 5.29 -30.74
N ARG A 648 -17.83 4.87 -29.59
CA ARG A 648 -17.08 4.44 -28.41
C ARG A 648 -17.66 3.11 -27.93
N VAL A 649 -16.88 2.05 -28.11
CA VAL A 649 -17.28 0.65 -27.88
C VAL A 649 -16.72 0.20 -26.53
N LEU A 650 -17.59 0.00 -25.55
CA LEU A 650 -17.25 -0.34 -24.17
C LEU A 650 -17.40 -1.85 -23.90
N TYR A 651 -16.68 -2.33 -22.89
CA TYR A 651 -16.73 -3.69 -22.33
C TYR A 651 -16.27 -4.80 -23.28
N LYS A 652 -16.98 -5.06 -24.39
CA LYS A 652 -16.66 -6.12 -25.36
C LYS A 652 -16.43 -5.53 -26.75
N PRO A 653 -15.45 -6.02 -27.54
CA PRO A 653 -15.16 -5.44 -28.84
C PRO A 653 -16.30 -5.60 -29.86
N ALA A 654 -16.38 -4.65 -30.79
CA ALA A 654 -17.27 -4.69 -31.95
C ALA A 654 -16.47 -5.16 -33.18
N SER A 655 -17.03 -6.09 -33.95
CA SER A 655 -16.51 -6.52 -35.27
C SER A 655 -17.29 -5.91 -36.44
N ARG A 656 -18.42 -5.25 -36.15
CA ARG A 656 -19.22 -4.47 -37.08
C ARG A 656 -19.85 -3.28 -36.35
N LEU A 657 -20.22 -2.24 -37.09
CA LEU A 657 -21.03 -1.11 -36.65
C LEU A 657 -22.29 -1.01 -37.52
N GLU A 658 -23.44 -0.67 -36.95
CA GLU A 658 -24.73 -0.68 -37.65
C GLU A 658 -25.33 0.73 -37.75
N LEU A 659 -25.69 1.14 -38.96
CA LEU A 659 -26.27 2.46 -39.20
C LEU A 659 -27.35 2.43 -40.28
N THR A 660 -28.32 3.34 -40.16
CA THR A 660 -29.37 3.54 -41.16
C THR A 660 -29.18 4.87 -41.88
N MET A 661 -29.53 4.92 -43.15
CA MET A 661 -29.45 6.13 -43.97
C MET A 661 -30.62 6.23 -44.96
N PRO A 662 -31.00 7.44 -45.40
CA PRO A 662 -31.94 7.62 -46.51
C PRO A 662 -31.45 6.90 -47.76
N ARG A 663 -32.38 6.25 -48.46
CA ARG A 663 -32.08 5.41 -49.62
C ARG A 663 -31.40 6.16 -50.77
N ASP A 664 -31.59 7.46 -50.88
CA ASP A 664 -30.90 8.27 -51.90
C ASP A 664 -29.42 8.55 -51.55
N LEU A 665 -29.05 8.60 -50.27
CA LEU A 665 -27.66 8.62 -49.82
C LEU A 665 -26.99 7.25 -50.05
N TYR A 666 -27.69 6.16 -49.71
CA TYR A 666 -27.25 4.79 -50.06
C TYR A 666 -27.03 4.63 -51.57
N ARG A 667 -27.93 5.15 -52.41
CA ARG A 667 -27.77 5.13 -53.88
C ARG A 667 -26.54 5.89 -54.36
N LEU A 668 -26.12 6.98 -53.71
CA LEU A 668 -24.86 7.66 -54.05
C LEU A 668 -23.64 6.82 -53.65
N LEU A 669 -23.67 6.21 -52.47
CA LEU A 669 -22.58 5.39 -51.91
C LEU A 669 -22.30 4.13 -52.73
N VAL A 670 -23.34 3.42 -53.19
CA VAL A 670 -23.17 2.13 -53.91
C VAL A 670 -22.90 2.31 -55.41
N ASN A 671 -23.47 3.35 -56.04
CA ASN A 671 -23.49 3.49 -57.50
C ASN A 671 -22.09 3.75 -58.09
N PRO A 672 -21.57 2.87 -58.97
CA PRO A 672 -20.23 3.02 -59.57
C PRO A 672 -19.99 4.35 -60.30
N ARG A 673 -21.03 5.07 -60.73
CA ARG A 673 -20.90 6.39 -61.36
C ARG A 673 -20.61 7.54 -60.39
N TYR A 674 -20.79 7.32 -59.08
CA TYR A 674 -20.62 8.34 -58.03
C TYR A 674 -19.62 7.92 -56.94
N ARG A 675 -19.01 6.73 -57.03
CA ARG A 675 -17.95 6.26 -56.09
C ARG A 675 -16.75 7.19 -55.94
N SER A 676 -16.47 8.07 -56.92
CA SER A 676 -15.40 9.08 -56.82
C SER A 676 -15.83 10.40 -56.18
N ALA A 677 -17.07 10.50 -55.70
CA ALA A 677 -17.65 11.67 -55.04
C ALA A 677 -18.18 11.36 -53.63
N VAL A 678 -18.25 10.10 -53.23
CA VAL A 678 -18.65 9.68 -51.88
C VAL A 678 -17.50 8.90 -51.24
N GLU A 679 -16.98 9.39 -50.12
CA GLU A 679 -15.99 8.68 -49.31
C GLU A 679 -16.64 8.17 -48.03
N LEU A 680 -16.46 6.87 -47.74
CA LEU A 680 -16.60 6.33 -46.38
C LEU A 680 -15.21 6.00 -45.85
N GLN A 681 -14.89 6.53 -44.68
CA GLN A 681 -13.62 6.31 -43.99
C GLN A 681 -13.88 5.72 -42.61
N VAL A 682 -13.05 4.77 -42.17
CA VAL A 682 -13.03 4.25 -40.80
C VAL A 682 -11.61 4.41 -40.26
N ASP A 683 -11.46 5.15 -39.17
CA ASP A 683 -10.16 5.52 -38.57
C ASP A 683 -9.17 6.08 -39.61
N ASN A 684 -9.67 7.00 -40.44
CA ASN A 684 -9.00 7.61 -41.60
C ASN A 684 -8.59 6.65 -42.75
N GLN A 685 -8.97 5.37 -42.72
CA GLN A 685 -8.81 4.45 -43.85
C GLN A 685 -10.06 4.48 -44.74
N ILE A 686 -9.90 4.80 -46.02
CA ILE A 686 -11.00 4.73 -47.00
C ILE A 686 -11.35 3.26 -47.25
N LEU A 687 -12.62 2.90 -47.10
CA LEU A 687 -13.12 1.55 -47.40
C LEU A 687 -13.82 1.54 -48.78
N ASN A 688 -13.66 0.48 -49.58
CA ASN A 688 -14.45 0.34 -50.81
C ASN A 688 -15.85 -0.20 -50.48
N SER A 689 -16.88 0.25 -51.21
CA SER A 689 -18.27 -0.23 -51.02
C SER A 689 -18.43 -1.74 -51.01
N ASP A 690 -17.54 -2.45 -51.69
CA ASP A 690 -17.60 -3.89 -51.88
C ASP A 690 -16.97 -4.66 -50.69
N ASP A 691 -16.25 -3.95 -49.81
CA ASP A 691 -15.60 -4.49 -48.60
C ASP A 691 -16.46 -4.31 -47.32
N PHE A 692 -17.38 -3.33 -47.29
CA PHE A 692 -18.11 -2.95 -46.06
C PHE A 692 -19.64 -3.09 -46.10
N LEU A 693 -20.27 -3.38 -47.24
CA LEU A 693 -21.74 -3.39 -47.35
C LEU A 693 -22.37 -4.75 -47.03
N ILE A 694 -22.42 -5.11 -45.74
CA ILE A 694 -23.39 -6.11 -45.27
C ILE A 694 -24.77 -5.42 -45.20
N ALA A 695 -25.45 -5.36 -46.34
CA ALA A 695 -26.79 -4.79 -46.44
C ALA A 695 -27.85 -5.78 -45.91
N SER A 696 -28.82 -5.28 -45.13
CA SER A 696 -29.94 -6.09 -44.65
C SER A 696 -30.83 -6.58 -45.81
N ASN A 697 -31.64 -7.61 -45.58
CA ASN A 697 -32.40 -8.30 -46.65
C ASN A 697 -33.39 -7.42 -47.46
N ASP A 698 -33.62 -6.16 -47.08
CA ASP A 698 -34.60 -5.25 -47.70
C ASP A 698 -34.00 -4.26 -48.74
N VAL A 699 -32.79 -4.51 -49.28
CA VAL A 699 -32.20 -3.70 -50.36
C VAL A 699 -33.17 -3.48 -51.53
N ASN A 700 -33.95 -4.51 -51.87
CA ASN A 700 -34.96 -4.50 -52.94
C ASN A 700 -36.38 -4.17 -52.46
N GLY A 701 -36.61 -3.98 -51.15
CA GLY A 701 -37.92 -3.61 -50.60
C GLY A 701 -38.31 -2.16 -50.93
N SER A 702 -39.47 -1.71 -50.47
CA SER A 702 -39.99 -0.36 -50.77
C SER A 702 -39.66 0.72 -49.72
N SER A 703 -38.79 0.43 -48.74
CA SER A 703 -38.44 1.38 -47.67
C SER A 703 -37.85 2.71 -48.19
N ARG A 704 -37.95 3.76 -47.37
CA ARG A 704 -37.29 5.06 -47.57
C ARG A 704 -35.88 5.11 -46.98
N THR A 705 -35.58 4.23 -46.03
CA THR A 705 -34.26 4.06 -45.39
C THR A 705 -33.63 2.74 -45.83
N VAL A 706 -32.33 2.59 -45.56
CA VAL A 706 -31.58 1.34 -45.72
C VAL A 706 -30.62 1.22 -44.55
N ASP A 707 -30.65 0.07 -43.87
CA ASP A 707 -29.74 -0.28 -42.79
C ASP A 707 -28.52 -1.01 -43.37
N ILE A 708 -27.31 -0.60 -42.97
CA ILE A 708 -26.05 -1.23 -43.39
C ILE A 708 -25.19 -1.56 -42.17
N GLY A 709 -24.57 -2.74 -42.18
CA GLY A 709 -23.54 -3.11 -41.21
C GLY A 709 -22.15 -2.92 -41.81
N ILE A 710 -21.40 -1.93 -41.34
CA ILE A 710 -19.98 -1.74 -41.68
C ILE A 710 -19.17 -2.81 -40.95
N ALA A 711 -18.50 -3.69 -41.69
CA ALA A 711 -17.52 -4.61 -41.10
C ALA A 711 -16.23 -3.88 -40.71
N LEU A 712 -15.69 -4.17 -39.52
CA LEU A 712 -14.40 -3.63 -39.07
C LEU A 712 -13.27 -4.64 -39.40
N PRO A 713 -12.09 -4.20 -39.91
CA PRO A 713 -11.01 -5.10 -40.32
C PRO A 713 -10.49 -6.03 -39.23
N GLN A 714 -10.61 -5.62 -37.96
CA GLN A 714 -10.37 -6.40 -36.75
C GLN A 714 -11.40 -5.95 -35.69
N PRO A 715 -11.76 -6.80 -34.71
CA PRO A 715 -12.61 -6.37 -33.60
C PRO A 715 -11.96 -5.23 -32.80
N LYS A 716 -12.72 -4.17 -32.48
CA LYS A 716 -12.21 -2.99 -31.76
C LYS A 716 -12.99 -2.69 -30.48
N LEU A 717 -12.25 -2.20 -29.48
CA LEU A 717 -12.74 -1.64 -28.22
C LEU A 717 -12.25 -0.18 -28.14
N GLY A 718 -12.95 0.68 -27.39
CA GLY A 718 -12.68 2.12 -27.34
C GLY A 718 -13.21 2.87 -28.57
N THR A 719 -12.52 3.93 -28.97
CA THR A 719 -12.98 4.85 -30.02
C THR A 719 -12.79 4.29 -31.44
N VAL A 720 -13.82 4.45 -32.29
CA VAL A 720 -13.77 4.20 -33.74
C VAL A 720 -14.43 5.37 -34.47
N ASP A 721 -13.71 6.02 -35.38
CA ASP A 721 -14.19 7.19 -36.12
C ASP A 721 -14.70 6.76 -37.51
N VAL A 722 -16.01 6.86 -37.75
CA VAL A 722 -16.62 6.62 -39.08
C VAL A 722 -16.94 7.97 -39.72
N VAL A 723 -16.31 8.29 -40.86
CA VAL A 723 -16.50 9.58 -41.56
C VAL A 723 -17.09 9.35 -42.94
N LEU A 724 -18.24 9.96 -43.21
CA LEU A 724 -18.95 9.90 -44.49
C LEU A 724 -18.95 11.29 -45.14
N LYS A 725 -18.38 11.40 -46.35
CA LYS A 725 -18.29 12.65 -47.12
C LYS A 725 -18.99 12.53 -48.46
N TYR A 726 -19.76 13.53 -48.87
CA TYR A 726 -20.48 13.56 -50.16
C TYR A 726 -20.96 14.97 -50.53
N PRO A 727 -20.96 15.34 -51.82
CA PRO A 727 -21.67 16.52 -52.30
C PRO A 727 -23.18 16.21 -52.43
N TRP A 728 -24.01 17.10 -51.90
CA TRP A 728 -25.46 17.08 -52.11
C TRP A 728 -25.89 18.27 -52.97
N ARG A 729 -26.90 18.09 -53.83
CA ARG A 729 -27.39 19.18 -54.69
C ARG A 729 -28.39 20.07 -53.96
N ILE A 730 -28.09 21.36 -53.94
CA ILE A 730 -28.92 22.43 -53.38
C ILE A 730 -28.93 23.61 -54.35
N GLY A 731 -29.74 24.63 -54.11
CA GLY A 731 -29.63 25.88 -54.85
C GLY A 731 -30.52 26.98 -54.29
N PRO A 732 -30.28 28.24 -54.67
CA PRO A 732 -31.09 29.37 -54.22
C PRO A 732 -32.55 29.19 -54.65
N SER A 733 -33.45 29.05 -53.68
CA SER A 733 -34.88 28.83 -53.91
C SER A 733 -35.72 29.52 -52.85
N GLY A 734 -36.45 30.57 -53.25
CA GLY A 734 -37.23 31.40 -52.33
C GLY A 734 -38.32 30.66 -51.56
N THR A 735 -38.79 29.50 -52.02
CA THR A 735 -39.93 28.77 -51.43
C THR A 735 -39.71 27.27 -51.19
N ARG A 736 -38.52 26.72 -51.50
CA ARG A 736 -38.28 25.27 -51.43
C ARG A 736 -37.18 24.88 -50.44
N PHE A 737 -37.57 24.13 -49.42
CA PHE A 737 -36.64 23.40 -48.55
C PHE A 737 -36.00 22.22 -49.31
N HIS A 738 -34.69 22.10 -49.16
CA HIS A 738 -33.88 20.98 -49.61
C HIS A 738 -33.65 20.05 -48.42
N SER A 739 -34.11 18.80 -48.51
CA SER A 739 -33.77 17.78 -47.54
C SER A 739 -32.37 17.24 -47.85
N VAL A 740 -31.38 17.58 -47.03
CA VAL A 740 -30.05 16.96 -47.08
C VAL A 740 -30.13 15.66 -46.27
N PRO A 741 -29.87 14.48 -46.85
CA PRO A 741 -29.92 13.22 -46.11
C PRO A 741 -28.74 13.11 -45.15
N LEU A 742 -28.91 12.43 -44.02
CA LEU A 742 -27.85 12.14 -43.04
C LEU A 742 -27.89 10.65 -42.66
N ALA A 743 -26.74 10.07 -42.32
CA ALA A 743 -26.67 8.74 -41.71
C ALA A 743 -26.85 8.85 -40.19
N MET A 744 -27.44 7.83 -39.54
CA MET A 744 -27.52 7.75 -38.08
C MET A 744 -27.19 6.33 -37.61
N PRO A 745 -26.49 6.17 -36.47
CA PRO A 745 -26.26 4.85 -35.88
C PRO A 745 -27.60 4.19 -35.51
N THR A 746 -27.64 2.87 -35.63
CA THR A 746 -28.72 2.01 -35.13
C THR A 746 -28.25 1.07 -34.01
N ASP A 747 -26.94 0.93 -33.81
CA ASP A 747 -26.36 0.34 -32.61
C ASP A 747 -25.97 1.39 -31.55
N GLY A 748 -26.21 1.04 -30.28
CA GLY A 748 -25.82 1.87 -29.15
C GLY A 748 -26.70 3.11 -28.89
N GLN A 749 -26.19 3.99 -28.02
CA GLN A 749 -26.83 5.24 -27.63
C GLN A 749 -26.19 6.44 -28.33
N LEU A 750 -27.00 7.23 -29.03
CA LEU A 750 -26.60 8.52 -29.58
C LEU A 750 -26.50 9.55 -28.43
N LEU A 751 -25.29 10.03 -28.13
CA LEU A 751 -25.01 10.98 -27.05
C LEU A 751 -25.21 12.44 -27.47
N ALA A 752 -24.99 12.74 -28.75
CA ALA A 752 -25.20 14.06 -29.34
C ALA A 752 -25.32 13.95 -30.86
N ASN A 753 -26.13 14.82 -31.45
CA ASN A 753 -26.30 14.97 -32.88
C ASN A 753 -26.22 16.46 -33.23
N THR A 754 -25.12 16.89 -33.85
CA THR A 754 -24.87 18.31 -34.18
C THR A 754 -24.65 18.52 -35.67
N ALA A 755 -24.93 19.75 -36.13
CA ALA A 755 -24.56 20.20 -37.46
C ALA A 755 -24.01 21.63 -37.43
N ARG A 756 -22.93 21.89 -38.18
CA ARG A 756 -22.38 23.23 -38.43
C ARG A 756 -22.40 23.51 -39.92
N LEU A 757 -23.11 24.57 -40.31
CA LEU A 757 -23.35 24.96 -41.69
C LEU A 757 -22.54 26.22 -42.02
N THR A 758 -21.75 26.18 -43.09
CA THR A 758 -20.87 27.28 -43.52
C THR A 758 -21.27 27.74 -44.93
N PRO A 759 -22.10 28.79 -45.10
CA PRO A 759 -22.38 29.35 -46.41
C PRO A 759 -21.13 30.03 -46.99
N ARG A 760 -20.82 29.75 -48.26
CA ARG A 760 -19.69 30.30 -49.01
C ARG A 760 -20.16 31.41 -49.97
N GLY A 761 -20.41 32.61 -49.42
CA GLY A 761 -20.85 33.79 -50.17
C GLY A 761 -22.13 34.41 -49.61
N PRO A 762 -22.75 35.38 -50.32
CA PRO A 762 -23.99 36.04 -49.89
C PRO A 762 -25.19 35.09 -50.05
N MET A 763 -25.34 34.17 -49.12
CA MET A 763 -26.42 33.20 -49.04
C MET A 763 -26.93 33.11 -47.61
N GLN A 764 -28.25 33.16 -47.46
CA GLN A 764 -28.92 32.96 -46.19
C GLN A 764 -29.41 31.51 -46.14
N VAL A 765 -29.14 30.85 -45.02
CA VAL A 765 -29.49 29.44 -44.78
C VAL A 765 -30.47 29.40 -43.62
N GLU A 766 -31.63 28.79 -43.84
CA GLU A 766 -32.72 28.72 -42.88
C GLU A 766 -33.18 27.28 -42.70
N LEU A 767 -33.54 26.93 -41.46
CA LEU A 767 -34.21 25.68 -41.15
C LEU A 767 -35.66 25.69 -41.63
N SER A 768 -36.22 24.51 -41.89
CA SER A 768 -37.68 24.35 -41.90
C SER A 768 -38.25 24.67 -40.51
N PRO A 769 -39.36 25.42 -40.38
CA PRO A 769 -40.09 25.55 -39.12
C PRO A 769 -40.64 24.23 -38.57
N GLU A 770 -40.66 23.17 -39.38
CA GLU A 770 -41.02 21.80 -39.00
C GLU A 770 -39.79 20.90 -38.74
N ALA A 771 -38.59 21.47 -38.61
CA ALA A 771 -37.36 20.72 -38.32
C ALA A 771 -37.29 20.29 -36.85
N ILE A 772 -36.69 19.12 -36.60
CA ILE A 772 -36.30 18.62 -35.25
C ILE A 772 -34.92 19.19 -34.84
N TRP A 773 -34.37 20.08 -35.66
CA TRP A 773 -33.08 20.73 -35.45
C TRP A 773 -33.31 22.11 -34.81
N GLU A 774 -32.71 22.33 -33.66
CA GLU A 774 -32.70 23.61 -32.94
C GLU A 774 -31.35 24.29 -33.09
N GLN A 775 -31.30 25.61 -32.89
CA GLN A 775 -30.06 26.39 -33.00
C GLN A 775 -29.28 26.33 -31.67
N ASP A 776 -28.00 25.94 -31.74
CA ASP A 776 -27.13 25.85 -30.57
C ASP A 776 -26.58 27.25 -30.22
N GLU A 777 -27.30 27.97 -29.36
CA GLU A 777 -26.88 29.27 -28.81
C GLU A 777 -25.60 29.19 -27.93
N GLY A 778 -25.20 28.00 -27.51
CA GLY A 778 -23.97 27.76 -26.73
C GLY A 778 -22.72 27.57 -27.59
N ALA A 779 -22.87 27.38 -28.90
CA ALA A 779 -21.75 27.13 -29.81
C ALA A 779 -20.84 28.36 -29.98
N ILE A 780 -19.53 28.15 -29.94
CA ILE A 780 -18.53 29.18 -30.25
C ILE A 780 -18.77 29.68 -31.70
N PRO A 781 -19.05 30.98 -31.91
CA PRO A 781 -19.22 31.56 -33.24
C PRO A 781 -17.97 31.36 -34.10
N ALA A 782 -18.13 31.03 -35.38
CA ALA A 782 -17.00 31.06 -36.30
C ALA A 782 -16.55 32.50 -36.58
N GLU A 783 -15.29 32.67 -36.95
CA GLU A 783 -14.69 33.97 -37.32
C GLU A 783 -15.45 34.65 -38.49
N SER A 784 -16.11 33.85 -39.34
CA SER A 784 -17.16 34.30 -40.26
C SER A 784 -18.54 34.17 -39.60
N GLY A 785 -19.13 35.32 -39.23
CA GLY A 785 -20.45 35.42 -38.57
C GLY A 785 -21.68 35.02 -39.40
N GLN A 786 -21.54 34.09 -40.34
CA GLN A 786 -22.61 33.47 -41.12
C GLN A 786 -22.74 31.95 -40.84
N SER A 787 -21.90 31.36 -39.97
CA SER A 787 -22.01 29.94 -39.64
C SER A 787 -23.20 29.64 -38.74
N LEU A 788 -24.08 28.71 -39.14
CA LEU A 788 -25.19 28.25 -38.31
C LEU A 788 -24.79 26.98 -37.55
N ALA A 789 -24.91 26.99 -36.22
CA ALA A 789 -24.67 25.84 -35.35
C ALA A 789 -26.01 25.26 -34.88
N LEU A 790 -26.15 23.94 -34.95
CA LEU A 790 -27.40 23.22 -34.78
C LEU A 790 -27.21 21.97 -33.91
N ALA A 791 -28.25 21.63 -33.15
CA ALA A 791 -28.36 20.38 -32.42
C ALA A 791 -29.74 19.73 -32.64
N ALA A 792 -29.84 18.43 -32.42
CA ALA A 792 -31.11 17.71 -32.33
C ALA A 792 -31.02 16.64 -31.23
N GLU A 793 -32.06 16.52 -30.40
CA GLU A 793 -32.08 15.52 -29.31
C GLU A 793 -32.16 14.07 -29.83
N PHE A 794 -32.65 13.87 -31.05
CA PHE A 794 -32.99 12.55 -31.60
C PHE A 794 -32.23 12.22 -32.90
N PRO A 795 -32.05 10.92 -33.22
CA PRO A 795 -31.45 10.49 -34.48
C PRO A 795 -32.27 10.99 -35.69
N THR A 796 -31.73 11.95 -36.44
CA THR A 796 -32.50 12.72 -37.43
C THR A 796 -31.90 12.58 -38.83
N LEU A 797 -32.47 11.66 -39.63
CA LEU A 797 -31.96 11.23 -40.94
C LEU A 797 -32.01 12.29 -42.07
N SER A 798 -32.46 13.50 -41.79
CA SER A 798 -32.37 14.61 -42.75
C SER A 798 -32.27 15.98 -42.08
N LEU A 799 -31.60 16.90 -42.76
CA LEU A 799 -31.54 18.31 -42.40
C LEU A 799 -32.28 19.13 -43.49
N PRO A 800 -33.49 19.64 -43.21
CA PRO A 800 -34.29 20.39 -44.18
C PRO A 800 -33.93 21.88 -44.19
N LEU A 801 -33.24 22.34 -45.25
CA LEU A 801 -32.70 23.70 -45.37
C LEU A 801 -33.30 24.47 -46.54
N ARG A 802 -33.76 25.70 -46.32
CA ARG A 802 -33.94 26.69 -47.38
C ARG A 802 -32.60 27.42 -47.54
N VAL A 803 -32.12 27.46 -48.78
CA VAL A 803 -31.01 28.33 -49.17
C VAL A 803 -31.60 29.40 -50.06
N SER A 804 -31.48 30.66 -49.66
CA SER A 804 -31.71 31.82 -50.51
C SER A 804 -30.37 32.47 -50.82
N GLN A 805 -30.28 33.21 -51.93
CA GLN A 805 -29.28 34.27 -51.96
C GLN A 805 -29.63 35.26 -50.83
N GLN A 806 -28.61 35.78 -50.15
CA GLN A 806 -28.77 36.94 -49.29
C GLN A 806 -28.98 38.15 -50.20
N GLN A 807 -30.18 38.23 -50.77
CA GLN A 807 -30.63 39.37 -51.54
C GLN A 807 -30.75 40.53 -50.55
N GLU A 808 -30.10 41.65 -50.85
CA GLU A 808 -30.12 42.88 -50.05
C GLU A 808 -31.50 43.57 -50.23
N ASN A 809 -32.52 42.89 -49.71
CA ASN A 809 -33.91 43.30 -49.66
C ASN A 809 -34.17 43.94 -48.29
N ALA A 810 -34.84 45.08 -48.15
CA ALA A 810 -35.92 45.64 -48.98
C ALA A 810 -37.09 44.64 -49.09
N ASP A 811 -37.76 44.40 -47.96
CA ASP A 811 -38.92 43.50 -47.87
C ASP A 811 -39.96 43.79 -48.98
N PRO A 812 -40.55 42.76 -49.60
CA PRO A 812 -41.55 42.94 -50.66
C PRO A 812 -42.84 43.69 -50.26
N GLU A 813 -43.06 43.97 -48.97
CA GLU A 813 -44.18 44.79 -48.48
C GLU A 813 -43.75 46.09 -47.76
N SER A 814 -42.45 46.34 -47.57
CA SER A 814 -41.96 47.58 -46.96
C SER A 814 -41.85 48.69 -48.01
N PRO A 815 -42.51 49.85 -47.84
CA PRO A 815 -42.35 50.98 -48.75
C PRO A 815 -40.90 51.51 -48.70
N GLN A 816 -40.40 51.97 -49.85
CA GLN A 816 -39.06 52.58 -49.95
C GLN A 816 -38.97 53.80 -49.01
N GLY A 817 -38.22 53.65 -47.91
CA GLY A 817 -38.14 54.63 -46.82
C GLY A 817 -38.40 54.05 -45.42
N ALA A 818 -38.90 52.81 -45.32
CA ALA A 818 -39.10 52.12 -44.04
C ALA A 818 -37.83 52.10 -43.16
N THR A 819 -38.02 52.19 -41.84
CA THR A 819 -36.92 52.32 -40.87
C THR A 819 -36.63 50.98 -40.17
N GLU A 820 -35.38 50.53 -40.17
CA GLU A 820 -34.94 49.36 -39.38
C GLU A 820 -34.36 49.85 -38.04
N VAL A 821 -34.97 49.47 -36.91
CA VAL A 821 -34.33 49.66 -35.60
C VAL A 821 -33.41 48.46 -35.34
N ARG A 822 -32.11 48.71 -35.25
CA ARG A 822 -31.09 47.66 -35.08
C ARG A 822 -30.84 47.34 -33.62
N LEU A 823 -30.55 48.37 -32.84
CA LEU A 823 -30.30 48.30 -31.40
C LEU A 823 -31.21 49.28 -30.66
N ALA A 824 -31.65 48.92 -29.45
CA ALA A 824 -32.31 49.85 -28.54
C ALA A 824 -31.84 49.69 -27.09
N TRP A 825 -31.80 50.79 -26.35
CA TRP A 825 -31.52 50.80 -24.91
C TRP A 825 -32.46 51.80 -24.23
N LEU A 826 -33.14 51.34 -23.17
CA LEU A 826 -33.91 52.18 -22.27
C LEU A 826 -33.25 52.16 -20.90
N GLN A 827 -32.86 53.33 -20.40
CA GLN A 827 -32.54 53.55 -19.00
C GLN A 827 -33.72 54.25 -18.32
N THR A 828 -34.24 53.70 -17.23
CA THR A 828 -35.31 54.29 -16.42
C THR A 828 -34.78 54.53 -15.01
N TRP A 829 -34.59 55.81 -14.66
CA TRP A 829 -34.17 56.23 -13.33
C TRP A 829 -35.37 56.74 -12.53
N LEU A 830 -35.76 55.99 -11.51
CA LEU A 830 -36.69 56.45 -10.49
C LEU A 830 -35.90 57.15 -9.37
N ALA A 831 -36.06 58.46 -9.25
CA ALA A 831 -35.52 59.23 -8.14
C ALA A 831 -36.43 59.07 -6.89
N ASN A 832 -36.29 59.97 -5.92
CA ASN A 832 -37.17 60.01 -4.74
C ASN A 832 -38.53 60.67 -5.02
N GLN A 833 -38.65 61.49 -6.08
CA GLN A 833 -39.86 62.27 -6.41
C GLN A 833 -40.16 62.32 -7.91
N SER A 834 -39.14 62.41 -8.77
CA SER A 834 -39.24 62.40 -10.23
C SER A 834 -38.85 61.07 -10.88
N ARG A 835 -39.13 60.92 -12.18
CA ARG A 835 -38.62 59.87 -13.06
C ARG A 835 -37.85 60.53 -14.21
N GLN A 836 -36.71 59.95 -14.58
CA GLN A 836 -36.03 60.26 -15.83
C GLN A 836 -35.94 58.98 -16.65
N ASP A 837 -36.39 59.00 -17.91
CA ASP A 837 -36.08 57.97 -18.88
C ASP A 837 -35.06 58.52 -19.88
N ARG A 838 -34.11 57.69 -20.28
CA ARG A 838 -33.19 57.95 -21.38
C ARG A 838 -33.29 56.79 -22.35
N ILE A 839 -33.69 57.07 -23.58
CA ILE A 839 -33.92 56.06 -24.62
C ILE A 839 -32.96 56.30 -25.76
N VAL A 840 -32.23 55.27 -26.18
CA VAL A 840 -31.32 55.33 -27.33
C VAL A 840 -31.73 54.28 -28.35
N TYR A 841 -31.80 54.69 -29.62
CA TYR A 841 -32.04 53.83 -30.76
C TYR A 841 -30.93 54.02 -31.80
N ARG A 842 -30.30 52.92 -32.21
CA ARG A 842 -29.45 52.89 -33.40
C ARG A 842 -30.28 52.30 -34.54
N LEU A 843 -30.58 53.10 -35.55
CA LEU A 843 -31.49 52.73 -36.63
C LEU A 843 -30.90 53.05 -38.01
N ALA A 844 -31.39 52.35 -39.03
CA ALA A 844 -31.13 52.64 -40.44
C ALA A 844 -32.44 53.13 -41.08
N SER A 845 -32.42 54.28 -41.75
CA SER A 845 -33.62 54.84 -42.39
C SER A 845 -33.29 55.53 -43.71
N GLY A 846 -34.19 55.40 -44.68
CA GLY A 846 -34.18 56.19 -45.91
C GLY A 846 -35.05 57.45 -45.86
N SER A 847 -35.68 57.75 -44.72
CA SER A 847 -36.64 58.84 -44.56
C SER A 847 -36.02 60.06 -43.88
N ASP A 848 -36.30 61.27 -44.42
CA ASP A 848 -35.81 62.54 -43.85
C ASP A 848 -36.33 62.81 -42.42
N ASN A 849 -37.53 62.31 -42.11
CA ASN A 849 -38.17 62.43 -40.80
C ASN A 849 -38.61 61.03 -40.33
N VAL A 850 -38.54 60.77 -39.02
CA VAL A 850 -39.11 59.59 -38.36
C VAL A 850 -39.97 60.01 -37.17
N TYR A 851 -41.06 59.27 -36.93
CA TYR A 851 -42.07 59.60 -35.93
C TYR A 851 -41.98 58.67 -34.72
N LEU A 852 -41.62 59.22 -33.56
CA LEU A 852 -41.45 58.49 -32.31
C LEU A 852 -42.66 58.71 -31.39
N GLN A 853 -43.44 57.65 -31.17
CA GLN A 853 -44.55 57.64 -30.22
C GLN A 853 -44.05 57.31 -28.81
N LEU A 854 -44.30 58.22 -27.88
CA LEU A 854 -44.06 58.05 -26.45
C LEU A 854 -45.26 57.40 -25.77
N SER A 855 -44.95 56.54 -24.80
CA SER A 855 -45.94 55.71 -24.10
C SER A 855 -46.84 56.48 -23.11
N GLN A 856 -46.49 57.72 -22.80
CA GLN A 856 -47.23 58.66 -21.95
C GLN A 856 -46.84 60.09 -22.35
N PRO A 857 -47.74 61.09 -22.26
CA PRO A 857 -47.39 62.49 -22.43
C PRO A 857 -46.32 62.93 -21.43
N VAL A 858 -45.47 63.89 -21.83
CA VAL A 858 -44.38 64.39 -20.97
C VAL A 858 -44.82 65.65 -20.22
N ASP A 859 -44.61 65.70 -18.91
CA ASP A 859 -44.94 66.84 -18.06
C ASP A 859 -43.70 67.67 -17.64
N GLY A 860 -42.49 67.14 -17.81
CA GLY A 860 -41.22 67.84 -17.58
C GLY A 860 -40.44 68.14 -18.87
N SER A 861 -39.11 68.15 -18.79
CA SER A 861 -38.23 68.50 -19.91
C SER A 861 -37.90 67.32 -20.82
N VAL A 862 -37.79 67.57 -22.13
CA VAL A 862 -37.24 66.61 -23.12
C VAL A 862 -36.04 67.21 -23.82
N ILE A 863 -34.97 66.42 -23.94
CA ILE A 863 -33.79 66.70 -24.76
C ILE A 863 -33.73 65.62 -25.84
N LEU A 864 -33.65 66.04 -27.09
CA LEU A 864 -33.46 65.17 -28.26
C LEU A 864 -32.04 65.37 -28.78
N VAL A 865 -31.34 64.26 -29.00
CA VAL A 865 -30.00 64.20 -29.57
C VAL A 865 -30.05 63.26 -30.78
N VAL A 866 -29.45 63.67 -31.89
CA VAL A 866 -29.25 62.82 -33.07
C VAL A 866 -27.78 62.90 -33.46
N ASP A 867 -27.12 61.76 -33.57
CA ASP A 867 -25.69 61.60 -33.93
C ASP A 867 -24.77 62.47 -33.05
N GLY A 868 -25.08 62.52 -31.75
CA GLY A 868 -24.32 63.29 -30.74
C GLY A 868 -24.60 64.81 -30.71
N VAL A 869 -25.52 65.32 -31.53
CA VAL A 869 -25.89 66.74 -31.59
C VAL A 869 -27.31 66.97 -31.04
N GLU A 870 -27.51 67.97 -30.18
CA GLU A 870 -28.84 68.34 -29.68
C GLU A 870 -29.72 68.99 -30.76
N TYR A 871 -30.99 68.57 -30.84
CA TYR A 871 -32.02 69.09 -31.74
C TYR A 871 -33.27 69.59 -30.98
N PRO A 872 -33.97 70.62 -31.49
CA PRO A 872 -35.24 71.05 -30.92
C PRO A 872 -36.34 69.99 -31.10
N THR A 873 -37.20 69.82 -30.10
CA THR A 873 -38.29 68.83 -30.09
C THR A 873 -39.54 69.36 -30.82
N ASN A 874 -39.89 68.75 -31.95
CA ASN A 874 -41.10 69.07 -32.72
C ASN A 874 -42.23 68.09 -32.39
N TRP A 875 -43.25 68.54 -31.66
CA TRP A 875 -44.38 67.70 -31.26
C TRP A 875 -45.55 67.81 -32.25
N ILE A 876 -46.16 66.67 -32.58
CA ILE A 876 -47.33 66.62 -33.48
C ILE A 876 -48.63 67.03 -32.76
N ASP A 877 -48.83 66.55 -31.53
CA ASP A 877 -50.04 66.80 -30.75
C ASP A 877 -50.02 68.15 -29.98
N GLY A 878 -49.02 69.01 -30.25
CA GLY A 878 -48.73 70.24 -29.50
C GLY A 878 -47.67 70.07 -28.42
N GLU A 879 -47.26 71.17 -27.78
CA GLU A 879 -46.30 71.13 -26.66
C GLU A 879 -46.79 70.14 -25.59
N ASN A 880 -45.91 69.22 -25.18
CA ASN A 880 -46.17 68.10 -24.27
C ASN A 880 -47.09 66.98 -24.83
N GLY A 881 -47.12 66.81 -26.16
CA GLY A 881 -47.81 65.73 -26.86
C GLY A 881 -47.29 64.31 -26.59
N SER A 882 -47.86 63.33 -27.29
CA SER A 882 -47.46 61.91 -27.23
C SER A 882 -46.61 61.44 -28.40
N GLU A 883 -46.41 62.26 -29.42
CA GLU A 883 -45.64 61.89 -30.62
C GLU A 883 -44.71 63.02 -31.08
N LEU A 884 -43.46 62.64 -31.37
CA LEU A 884 -42.34 63.52 -31.68
C LEU A 884 -41.89 63.28 -33.13
N GLU A 885 -41.83 64.35 -33.93
CA GLU A 885 -41.18 64.35 -35.24
C GLU A 885 -39.68 64.58 -35.07
N ILE A 886 -38.88 63.59 -35.45
CA ILE A 886 -37.42 63.64 -35.40
C ILE A 886 -36.89 63.73 -36.83
N ARG A 887 -36.11 64.76 -37.13
CA ARG A 887 -35.51 64.97 -38.45
C ARG A 887 -34.11 64.38 -38.49
N ILE A 888 -33.86 63.50 -39.45
CA ILE A 888 -32.57 62.82 -39.64
C ILE A 888 -31.62 63.73 -40.46
N PRO A 889 -30.35 63.93 -40.04
CA PRO A 889 -29.39 64.72 -40.79
C PRO A 889 -28.85 63.95 -42.00
N ARG A 890 -28.95 64.53 -43.20
CA ARG A 890 -28.38 63.95 -44.42
C ARG A 890 -26.85 64.07 -44.44
N VAL A 891 -26.19 63.04 -43.87
CA VAL A 891 -24.75 62.76 -43.97
C VAL A 891 -24.57 61.56 -44.92
N ASP A 892 -23.35 61.25 -45.37
CA ASP A 892 -23.03 60.02 -46.12
C ASP A 892 -23.05 58.74 -45.23
N GLN A 893 -23.93 58.70 -44.23
CA GLN A 893 -24.13 57.61 -43.28
C GLN A 893 -25.53 57.01 -43.49
N THR A 894 -25.66 55.70 -43.32
CA THR A 894 -26.92 54.95 -43.46
C THR A 894 -27.49 54.47 -42.12
N GLU A 895 -26.76 54.68 -41.03
CA GLU A 895 -27.19 54.47 -39.65
C GLU A 895 -27.12 55.79 -38.90
N HIS A 896 -28.09 56.01 -38.01
CA HIS A 896 -28.18 57.16 -37.12
C HIS A 896 -28.49 56.70 -35.69
N THR A 897 -27.93 57.41 -34.71
CA THR A 897 -28.22 57.19 -33.29
C THR A 897 -29.10 58.31 -32.77
N ILE A 898 -30.34 57.96 -32.42
CA ILE A 898 -31.32 58.86 -31.81
C ILE A 898 -31.34 58.60 -30.31
N GLU A 899 -30.92 59.59 -29.53
CA GLU A 899 -30.99 59.60 -28.07
C GLU A 899 -32.07 60.60 -27.62
N LEU A 900 -32.93 60.18 -26.69
CA LEU A 900 -33.99 61.00 -26.11
C LEU A 900 -33.93 60.92 -24.58
N ALA A 901 -33.66 62.03 -23.92
CA ALA A 901 -33.74 62.14 -22.47
C ALA A 901 -35.04 62.84 -22.07
N VAL A 902 -35.89 62.15 -21.31
CA VAL A 902 -37.24 62.58 -20.91
C VAL A 902 -37.32 62.63 -19.39
N GLN A 903 -37.63 63.80 -18.83
CA GLN A 903 -37.92 63.94 -17.40
C GLN A 903 -39.42 64.09 -17.17
N TYR A 904 -39.94 63.31 -16.22
CA TYR A 904 -41.29 63.44 -15.67
C TYR A 904 -41.21 63.99 -14.24
N ASN A 905 -42.13 64.89 -13.86
CA ASN A 905 -42.02 65.55 -12.56
C ASN A 905 -42.36 64.61 -11.40
N ASP A 906 -43.35 63.74 -11.60
CA ASP A 906 -43.74 62.67 -10.67
C ASP A 906 -43.20 61.28 -11.12
N ARG A 907 -42.99 60.39 -10.15
CA ARG A 907 -42.71 58.96 -10.38
C ARG A 907 -43.82 58.02 -9.90
N PRO A 908 -43.95 56.80 -10.46
CA PRO A 908 -44.77 55.74 -9.89
C PRO A 908 -44.43 55.43 -8.43
N ALA A 909 -45.47 55.23 -7.62
CA ALA A 909 -45.34 54.84 -6.22
C ALA A 909 -44.78 53.41 -6.09
N ALA A 910 -43.98 53.16 -5.04
CA ALA A 910 -43.36 51.86 -4.79
C ALA A 910 -44.41 50.74 -4.66
N GLY A 911 -44.31 49.73 -5.52
CA GLY A 911 -45.39 48.75 -5.73
C GLY A 911 -45.31 48.12 -7.12
N ALA A 912 -46.45 47.73 -7.68
CA ALA A 912 -46.53 47.29 -9.07
C ALA A 912 -46.51 48.50 -10.02
N MET A 913 -45.68 48.46 -11.05
CA MET A 913 -45.49 49.50 -12.05
C MET A 913 -45.47 48.86 -13.44
N THR A 914 -45.86 49.62 -14.47
CA THR A 914 -45.74 49.21 -15.88
C THR A 914 -44.90 50.23 -16.63
N PHE A 915 -43.95 49.76 -17.44
CA PHE A 915 -43.10 50.58 -18.29
C PHE A 915 -43.23 50.10 -19.73
N ASN A 916 -43.31 51.05 -20.67
CA ASN A 916 -43.49 50.76 -22.08
C ASN A 916 -42.35 51.46 -22.83
N LEU A 917 -41.56 50.70 -23.59
CA LEU A 917 -40.59 51.28 -24.53
C LEU A 917 -41.34 52.12 -25.57
N PRO A 918 -40.88 53.35 -25.89
CA PRO A 918 -41.39 54.11 -27.04
C PRO A 918 -41.33 53.31 -28.34
N ARG A 919 -42.11 53.70 -29.35
CA ARG A 919 -42.13 53.00 -30.64
C ARG A 919 -42.08 54.00 -31.79
N PHE A 920 -41.28 53.72 -32.81
CA PHE A 920 -41.40 54.44 -34.07
C PHE A 920 -42.65 53.95 -34.81
N ARG A 921 -43.38 54.88 -35.44
CA ARG A 921 -44.64 54.60 -36.14
C ARG A 921 -44.47 53.63 -37.31
N ASP A 922 -43.42 53.83 -38.11
CA ASP A 922 -43.20 53.19 -39.42
C ASP A 922 -41.86 52.43 -39.45
N ALA A 923 -41.55 51.67 -38.40
CA ALA A 923 -40.27 50.97 -38.23
C ALA A 923 -40.40 49.53 -37.73
N SER A 924 -39.35 48.73 -37.94
CA SER A 924 -39.23 47.39 -37.34
C SER A 924 -39.09 47.45 -35.81
N SER A 925 -39.47 46.36 -35.13
CA SER A 925 -39.04 46.14 -33.74
C SER A 925 -37.51 46.05 -33.64
N PRO A 926 -36.89 46.44 -32.51
CA PRO A 926 -35.46 46.26 -32.30
C PRO A 926 -35.14 44.77 -32.12
N ARG A 927 -34.27 44.24 -33.00
CA ARG A 927 -33.81 42.83 -32.98
C ARG A 927 -33.28 42.42 -31.59
N ARG A 928 -32.62 43.35 -30.89
CA ARG A 928 -32.13 43.18 -29.52
C ARG A 928 -32.19 44.50 -28.77
N TRP A 929 -32.65 44.46 -27.52
CA TRP A 929 -32.69 45.65 -26.68
C TRP A 929 -32.41 45.39 -25.20
N PHE A 930 -31.90 46.41 -24.50
CA PHE A 930 -31.63 46.38 -23.06
C PHE A 930 -32.53 47.36 -22.29
N TRP A 931 -32.92 46.97 -21.07
CA TRP A 931 -33.57 47.84 -20.09
C TRP A 931 -32.74 47.95 -18.81
N GLN A 932 -32.30 49.16 -18.46
CA GLN A 932 -31.60 49.47 -17.21
C GLN A 932 -32.53 50.22 -16.26
N LEU A 933 -33.08 49.53 -15.26
CA LEU A 933 -33.90 50.11 -14.21
C LEU A 933 -33.02 50.54 -13.02
N ILE A 934 -33.12 51.80 -12.61
CA ILE A 934 -32.37 52.38 -11.48
C ILE A 934 -33.36 52.82 -10.41
N LEU A 935 -33.24 52.25 -9.21
CA LEU A 935 -34.06 52.54 -8.02
C LEU A 935 -33.22 53.23 -6.94
N PRO A 936 -33.82 54.03 -6.04
CA PRO A 936 -33.08 54.64 -4.92
C PRO A 936 -32.62 53.55 -3.92
N GLU A 937 -31.57 53.83 -3.13
CA GLU A 937 -31.00 52.87 -2.14
C GLU A 937 -32.06 52.25 -1.21
N SER A 938 -33.13 53.01 -0.91
CA SER A 938 -34.20 52.63 -0.02
C SER A 938 -35.27 51.71 -0.63
N GLU A 939 -35.16 51.34 -1.91
CA GLU A 939 -36.16 50.59 -2.67
C GLU A 939 -35.52 49.45 -3.50
N HIS A 940 -36.08 48.25 -3.42
CA HIS A 940 -35.58 47.07 -4.13
C HIS A 940 -36.63 46.48 -5.08
N LEU A 941 -36.16 45.88 -6.17
CA LEU A 941 -36.98 45.10 -7.10
C LEU A 941 -37.28 43.71 -6.52
N LEU A 942 -38.56 43.34 -6.42
CA LEU A 942 -39.03 42.02 -5.97
C LEU A 942 -39.34 41.09 -7.13
N LEU A 943 -40.12 41.56 -8.11
CA LEU A 943 -40.55 40.81 -9.29
C LEU A 943 -40.31 41.64 -10.54
N VAL A 944 -40.01 40.96 -11.63
CA VAL A 944 -39.93 41.48 -13.00
C VAL A 944 -40.82 40.61 -13.88
N ASP A 945 -41.26 41.18 -15.00
CA ASP A 945 -41.99 40.48 -16.05
C ASP A 945 -41.28 39.18 -16.46
N PRO A 946 -41.98 38.03 -16.51
CA PRO A 946 -41.36 36.76 -16.92
C PRO A 946 -40.90 36.77 -18.39
N ASN A 947 -41.34 37.75 -19.18
CA ASN A 947 -40.91 37.92 -20.58
C ASN A 947 -39.58 38.71 -20.72
N LEU A 948 -38.90 39.05 -19.61
CA LEU A 948 -37.59 39.72 -19.61
C LEU A 948 -36.48 38.83 -19.02
N THR A 949 -35.38 38.69 -19.77
CA THR A 949 -34.19 37.97 -19.31
C THR A 949 -33.33 38.88 -18.43
N SER A 950 -33.05 38.47 -17.20
CA SER A 950 -32.23 39.22 -16.23
C SER A 950 -30.74 39.15 -16.55
N SER A 951 -30.18 40.23 -17.07
CA SER A 951 -28.73 40.37 -17.34
C SER A 951 -27.98 40.97 -16.13
N ASN A 952 -28.20 40.39 -14.94
CA ASN A 952 -27.66 40.85 -13.67
C ASN A 952 -26.66 39.84 -13.09
N ARG A 953 -25.54 40.33 -12.57
CA ARG A 953 -24.59 39.55 -11.75
C ARG A 953 -24.76 39.87 -10.26
N PHE A 954 -24.38 38.93 -9.40
CA PHE A 954 -24.32 39.16 -7.95
C PHE A 954 -22.91 39.53 -7.51
N GLU A 955 -22.79 40.67 -6.83
CA GLU A 955 -21.52 41.27 -6.45
C GLU A 955 -21.50 41.48 -4.93
N ARG A 956 -20.47 40.96 -4.25
CA ARG A 956 -20.35 41.08 -2.79
C ARG A 956 -19.61 42.36 -2.43
N ARG A 957 -20.31 43.31 -1.79
CA ARG A 957 -19.71 44.53 -1.23
C ARG A 957 -19.72 44.42 0.30
N GLY A 958 -18.55 44.11 0.86
CA GLY A 958 -18.37 43.87 2.30
C GLY A 958 -19.10 42.61 2.80
N TRP A 959 -20.16 42.79 3.59
CA TRP A 959 -20.98 41.70 4.15
C TRP A 959 -22.28 41.44 3.38
N PHE A 960 -22.62 42.28 2.40
CA PHE A 960 -23.89 42.24 1.67
C PHE A 960 -23.68 41.92 0.19
N TRP A 961 -24.69 41.29 -0.42
CA TRP A 961 -24.72 41.00 -1.85
C TRP A 961 -25.65 41.98 -2.55
N TYR A 962 -25.12 42.63 -3.59
CA TYR A 962 -25.82 43.56 -4.46
C TYR A 962 -26.03 42.90 -5.83
N ARG A 963 -27.04 43.37 -6.58
CA ARG A 963 -27.13 43.10 -8.02
C ARG A 963 -26.42 44.24 -8.74
N THR A 964 -25.60 43.90 -9.73
CA THR A 964 -25.04 44.86 -10.69
C THR A 964 -25.32 44.36 -12.11
N GLY A 965 -25.43 45.28 -13.07
CA GLY A 965 -25.58 44.91 -14.48
C GLY A 965 -24.40 44.06 -14.97
N SER A 966 -24.66 43.17 -15.93
CA SER A 966 -23.59 42.49 -16.67
C SER A 966 -22.73 43.48 -17.45
N HIS A 967 -23.38 44.50 -18.03
CA HIS A 967 -22.82 45.67 -18.68
C HIS A 967 -23.04 46.91 -17.80
N THR A 968 -22.08 47.82 -17.80
CA THR A 968 -22.14 49.15 -17.18
C THR A 968 -22.83 50.16 -18.09
N GLN A 969 -23.08 51.38 -17.60
CA GLN A 969 -23.63 52.45 -18.44
C GLN A 969 -22.70 52.80 -19.60
N LEU A 970 -21.39 52.92 -19.36
CA LEU A 970 -20.40 53.24 -20.40
C LEU A 970 -20.39 52.18 -21.51
N GLU A 971 -20.43 50.90 -21.15
CA GLU A 971 -20.49 49.80 -22.12
C GLU A 971 -21.82 49.76 -22.90
N LEU A 972 -22.91 50.34 -22.38
CA LEU A 972 -24.20 50.48 -23.08
C LEU A 972 -24.24 51.74 -23.96
N GLU A 973 -23.57 52.82 -23.53
CA GLU A 973 -23.32 54.02 -24.34
C GLU A 973 -22.46 53.67 -25.57
N ASP A 974 -21.30 53.02 -25.37
CA ASP A 974 -20.43 52.52 -26.44
C ASP A 974 -21.15 51.53 -27.37
N TRP A 975 -22.00 50.64 -26.83
CA TRP A 975 -22.75 49.66 -27.63
C TRP A 975 -23.86 50.29 -28.49
N THR A 976 -24.44 51.42 -28.06
CA THR A 976 -25.48 52.14 -28.83
C THR A 976 -24.94 53.34 -29.62
N ASP A 977 -23.68 53.73 -29.43
CA ASP A 977 -23.08 54.97 -29.98
C ASP A 977 -23.77 56.23 -29.42
N ALA A 978 -24.14 56.17 -28.13
CA ALA A 978 -24.81 57.24 -27.40
C ALA A 978 -23.82 58.29 -26.87
N THR A 979 -24.35 59.43 -26.40
CA THR A 979 -23.49 60.40 -25.69
C THR A 979 -23.01 59.86 -24.34
N THR A 980 -21.80 60.20 -23.91
CA THR A 980 -21.32 59.84 -22.57
C THR A 980 -21.98 60.73 -21.51
N GLN A 981 -22.78 60.15 -20.61
CA GLN A 981 -23.40 60.92 -19.52
C GLN A 981 -22.71 60.67 -18.16
N ALA A 982 -23.06 61.50 -17.16
CA ALA A 982 -22.54 61.35 -15.81
C ALA A 982 -22.98 60.01 -15.18
N GLY A 983 -22.04 59.31 -14.56
CA GLY A 983 -22.28 57.98 -13.99
C GLY A 983 -23.30 57.97 -12.84
N ILE A 984 -24.15 56.93 -12.83
CA ILE A 984 -25.17 56.68 -11.81
C ILE A 984 -24.52 56.61 -10.40
N PRO A 985 -25.11 57.22 -9.36
CA PRO A 985 -24.60 57.12 -7.99
C PRO A 985 -24.42 55.68 -7.51
N GLU A 986 -23.28 55.36 -6.88
CA GLU A 986 -22.94 54.00 -6.41
C GLU A 986 -23.93 53.43 -5.38
N THR A 987 -24.73 54.28 -4.73
CA THR A 987 -25.76 53.92 -3.76
C THR A 987 -27.12 53.58 -4.40
N ALA A 988 -27.31 53.84 -5.69
CA ALA A 988 -28.53 53.48 -6.40
C ALA A 988 -28.56 51.96 -6.69
N ASN A 989 -29.73 51.33 -6.54
CA ASN A 989 -29.93 49.94 -6.87
C ASN A 989 -30.16 49.82 -8.39
N GLN A 990 -29.20 49.27 -9.13
CA GLN A 990 -29.26 49.13 -10.59
C GLN A 990 -29.63 47.70 -11.00
N TYR A 991 -30.47 47.56 -12.03
CA TYR A 991 -30.91 46.28 -12.58
C TYR A 991 -30.93 46.33 -14.11
N LEU A 992 -30.34 45.35 -14.78
CA LEU A 992 -30.27 45.25 -16.24
C LEU A 992 -31.07 44.04 -16.76
N PHE A 993 -31.85 44.23 -17.81
CA PHE A 993 -32.67 43.22 -18.48
C PHE A 993 -32.48 43.28 -19.99
N THR A 994 -32.78 42.21 -20.70
CA THR A 994 -32.70 42.13 -22.17
C THR A 994 -33.86 41.32 -22.73
N SER A 995 -34.24 41.61 -23.98
CA SER A 995 -35.24 40.89 -24.75
C SER A 995 -34.98 41.00 -26.26
N ILE A 996 -35.62 40.13 -27.04
CA ILE A 996 -35.45 39.93 -28.49
C ILE A 996 -36.84 40.10 -29.13
N ASP A 997 -36.91 40.90 -30.19
CA ASP A 997 -38.09 41.24 -31.05
C ASP A 997 -39.38 41.76 -30.37
N ARG A 998 -39.54 41.58 -29.06
CA ARG A 998 -40.82 41.73 -28.34
C ARG A 998 -40.83 42.97 -27.44
N ILE A 999 -41.77 43.87 -27.72
CA ILE A 999 -41.93 45.19 -27.08
C ILE A 999 -43.22 45.27 -26.24
N ASP A 1000 -43.54 44.24 -25.46
CA ASP A 1000 -44.75 44.24 -24.62
C ASP A 1000 -44.62 45.19 -23.41
N PRO A 1001 -45.76 45.66 -22.84
CA PRO A 1001 -45.76 46.40 -21.57
C PRO A 1001 -45.05 45.66 -20.44
N ILE A 1002 -43.93 46.22 -19.97
CA ILE A 1002 -43.06 45.62 -18.98
C ILE A 1002 -43.67 45.79 -17.59
N THR A 1003 -44.04 44.70 -16.92
CA THR A 1003 -44.46 44.78 -15.52
C THR A 1003 -43.29 44.59 -14.54
N VAL A 1004 -43.23 45.40 -13.49
CA VAL A 1004 -42.29 45.21 -12.37
C VAL A 1004 -42.97 45.45 -11.04
N ARG A 1005 -42.42 44.87 -9.97
CA ARG A 1005 -42.87 45.11 -8.60
C ARG A 1005 -41.70 45.48 -7.69
N THR A 1006 -41.71 46.69 -7.16
CA THR A 1006 -40.74 47.17 -6.17
C THR A 1006 -41.28 47.08 -4.74
N SER A 1007 -40.40 47.22 -3.75
CA SER A 1007 -40.77 47.42 -2.35
C SER A 1007 -39.71 48.23 -1.59
N PRO A 1008 -40.12 49.16 -0.69
CA PRO A 1008 -39.20 49.85 0.19
C PRO A 1008 -38.47 48.88 1.15
N ARG A 1009 -37.14 48.96 1.20
CA ARG A 1009 -36.23 48.18 2.07
C ARG A 1009 -36.70 48.11 3.52
N ARG A 1010 -37.27 49.20 4.06
CA ARG A 1010 -37.85 49.25 5.42
C ARG A 1010 -39.02 48.28 5.63
N GLN A 1011 -39.90 48.11 4.64
CA GLN A 1011 -41.03 47.18 4.73
C GLN A 1011 -40.56 45.74 4.59
N LEU A 1012 -39.64 45.50 3.65
CA LEU A 1012 -39.01 44.22 3.38
C LEU A 1012 -38.29 43.68 4.63
N VAL A 1013 -37.38 44.48 5.22
CA VAL A 1013 -36.65 44.10 6.45
C VAL A 1013 -37.60 43.88 7.63
N TYR A 1014 -38.60 44.76 7.83
CA TYR A 1014 -39.58 44.62 8.91
C TYR A 1014 -40.38 43.32 8.79
N ALA A 1015 -41.01 43.06 7.64
CA ALA A 1015 -41.86 41.89 7.43
C ALA A 1015 -41.08 40.58 7.61
N ILE A 1016 -39.87 40.49 7.04
CA ILE A 1016 -39.05 39.28 7.10
C ILE A 1016 -38.48 39.08 8.50
N SER A 1017 -37.98 40.13 9.15
CA SER A 1017 -37.48 40.02 10.53
C SER A 1017 -38.58 39.65 11.53
N VAL A 1018 -39.81 40.15 11.35
CA VAL A 1018 -40.97 39.76 12.17
C VAL A 1018 -41.35 38.29 11.94
N THR A 1019 -41.39 37.82 10.69
CA THR A 1019 -41.68 36.41 10.37
C THR A 1019 -40.62 35.46 10.92
N VAL A 1020 -39.33 35.79 10.74
CA VAL A 1020 -38.19 35.01 11.27
C VAL A 1020 -38.20 34.99 12.79
N LEU A 1021 -38.50 36.12 13.44
CA LEU A 1021 -38.65 36.20 14.90
C LEU A 1021 -39.84 35.38 15.40
N ALA A 1022 -41.00 35.47 14.75
CA ALA A 1022 -42.18 34.69 15.11
C ALA A 1022 -41.94 33.18 14.97
N PHE A 1023 -41.25 32.75 13.92
CA PHE A 1023 -40.86 31.36 13.69
C PHE A 1023 -39.80 30.88 14.70
N GLY A 1024 -38.78 31.68 15.00
CA GLY A 1024 -37.78 31.36 16.02
C GLY A 1024 -38.37 31.28 17.42
N LEU A 1025 -39.22 32.23 17.82
CA LEU A 1025 -39.98 32.17 19.08
C LEU A 1025 -40.88 30.93 19.13
N THR A 1026 -41.52 30.59 18.02
CA THR A 1026 -42.31 29.36 17.88
C THR A 1026 -41.47 28.11 18.17
N LEU A 1027 -40.27 27.99 17.60
CA LEU A 1027 -39.32 26.92 17.92
C LEU A 1027 -38.79 26.98 19.37
N ILE A 1028 -38.69 28.17 19.98
CA ILE A 1028 -38.25 28.36 21.37
C ILE A 1028 -39.31 27.88 22.38
N TYR A 1029 -40.60 28.08 22.10
CA TYR A 1029 -41.68 27.80 23.06
C TYR A 1029 -42.53 26.56 22.75
N ILE A 1030 -42.61 26.08 21.50
CA ILE A 1030 -43.39 24.90 21.11
C ILE A 1030 -42.46 23.69 20.88
N PRO A 1031 -42.37 22.73 21.82
CA PRO A 1031 -41.43 21.61 21.70
C PRO A 1031 -41.76 20.65 20.55
N LEU A 1032 -43.03 20.58 20.13
CA LEU A 1032 -43.49 19.67 19.07
C LEU A 1032 -42.81 19.95 17.71
N LEU A 1033 -42.46 21.21 17.44
CA LEU A 1033 -41.82 21.64 16.20
C LEU A 1033 -40.30 21.40 16.16
N ARG A 1034 -39.73 20.84 17.23
CA ARG A 1034 -38.31 20.43 17.29
C ARG A 1034 -38.07 18.98 16.86
N HIS A 1035 -39.11 18.27 16.41
CA HIS A 1035 -38.96 16.91 15.92
C HIS A 1035 -38.05 16.90 14.69
N PRO A 1036 -37.03 16.02 14.60
CA PRO A 1036 -36.01 16.08 13.54
C PRO A 1036 -36.62 16.02 12.13
N VAL A 1037 -37.69 15.24 11.94
CA VAL A 1037 -38.44 15.15 10.67
C VAL A 1037 -39.06 16.50 10.25
N ILE A 1038 -39.55 17.30 11.20
CA ILE A 1038 -40.16 18.61 10.92
C ILE A 1038 -39.07 19.62 10.56
N LEU A 1039 -37.95 19.59 11.27
CA LEU A 1039 -36.78 20.43 10.97
C LEU A 1039 -36.19 20.08 9.60
N LEU A 1040 -36.08 18.79 9.26
CA LEU A 1040 -35.61 18.31 7.96
C LEU A 1040 -36.55 18.74 6.83
N ALA A 1041 -37.86 18.51 6.96
CA ALA A 1041 -38.85 18.90 5.96
C ALA A 1041 -38.84 20.43 5.71
N LEU A 1042 -38.63 21.24 6.75
CA LEU A 1042 -38.51 22.68 6.64
C LEU A 1042 -37.18 23.13 6.03
N ALA A 1043 -36.08 22.42 6.30
CA ALA A 1043 -34.79 22.67 5.64
C ALA A 1043 -34.87 22.35 4.13
N VAL A 1044 -35.49 21.22 3.76
CA VAL A 1044 -35.72 20.83 2.36
C VAL A 1044 -36.63 21.85 1.66
N GLY A 1045 -37.73 22.27 2.28
CA GLY A 1045 -38.59 23.33 1.73
C GLY A 1045 -37.88 24.67 1.54
N LEU A 1046 -36.94 25.02 2.43
CA LEU A 1046 -36.10 26.20 2.30
C LEU A 1046 -35.09 26.05 1.14
N LEU A 1047 -34.44 24.90 1.00
CA LEU A 1047 -33.52 24.61 -0.12
C LEU A 1047 -34.24 24.66 -1.48
N ILE A 1048 -35.44 24.07 -1.59
CA ILE A 1048 -36.28 24.15 -2.80
C ILE A 1048 -36.62 25.62 -3.10
N SER A 1049 -37.00 26.41 -2.10
CA SER A 1049 -37.29 27.84 -2.27
C SER A 1049 -36.06 28.66 -2.72
N VAL A 1050 -34.87 28.35 -2.19
CA VAL A 1050 -33.60 28.95 -2.62
C VAL A 1050 -33.26 28.57 -4.08
N SER A 1051 -33.51 27.32 -4.48
CA SER A 1051 -33.25 26.83 -5.84
C SER A 1051 -34.22 27.39 -6.88
N LEU A 1052 -35.51 27.56 -6.54
CA LEU A 1052 -36.52 28.14 -7.44
C LEU A 1052 -36.41 29.66 -7.56
N PHE A 1053 -35.98 30.36 -6.50
CA PHE A 1053 -35.93 31.83 -6.47
C PHE A 1053 -34.56 32.36 -5.98
N PRO A 1054 -33.43 31.99 -6.63
CA PRO A 1054 -32.08 32.31 -6.17
C PRO A 1054 -31.81 33.82 -6.11
N SER A 1055 -32.43 34.60 -7.00
CA SER A 1055 -32.25 36.05 -7.03
C SER A 1055 -32.97 36.78 -5.88
N ALA A 1056 -34.09 36.24 -5.39
CA ALA A 1056 -34.85 36.79 -4.28
C ALA A 1056 -34.31 36.31 -2.93
N SER A 1057 -33.95 35.04 -2.82
CA SER A 1057 -33.50 34.41 -1.57
C SER A 1057 -32.31 35.12 -0.92
N LEU A 1058 -31.36 35.65 -1.71
CA LEU A 1058 -30.25 36.47 -1.21
C LEU A 1058 -30.68 37.78 -0.53
N ILE A 1059 -31.74 38.43 -1.02
CA ILE A 1059 -32.30 39.65 -0.40
C ILE A 1059 -33.08 39.28 0.86
N LEU A 1060 -33.85 38.18 0.82
CA LEU A 1060 -34.57 37.66 1.98
C LEU A 1060 -33.61 37.25 3.11
N ALA A 1061 -32.48 36.62 2.77
CA ALA A 1061 -31.44 36.22 3.72
C ALA A 1061 -30.82 37.43 4.44
N GLN A 1062 -30.46 38.49 3.72
CA GLN A 1062 -29.94 39.72 4.33
C GLN A 1062 -30.99 40.38 5.24
N ALA A 1063 -32.25 40.41 4.81
CA ALA A 1063 -33.36 40.93 5.60
C ALA A 1063 -33.73 40.10 6.84
N SER A 1064 -33.32 38.82 6.88
CA SER A 1064 -33.52 37.91 8.02
C SER A 1064 -32.60 38.21 9.21
N LEU A 1065 -31.45 38.86 8.98
CA LEU A 1065 -30.37 38.98 9.95
C LEU A 1065 -30.81 39.63 11.28
N LEU A 1066 -31.62 40.68 11.21
CA LEU A 1066 -32.16 41.36 12.40
C LEU A 1066 -33.17 40.46 13.16
N GLY A 1067 -34.05 39.75 12.45
CA GLY A 1067 -34.93 38.73 13.05
C GLY A 1067 -34.14 37.63 13.74
N SER A 1068 -33.14 37.07 13.06
CA SER A 1068 -32.24 36.02 13.58
C SER A 1068 -31.48 36.48 14.83
N LEU A 1069 -30.97 37.73 14.85
CA LEU A 1069 -30.33 38.32 16.03
C LEU A 1069 -31.28 38.38 17.24
N LEU A 1070 -32.54 38.76 17.01
CA LEU A 1070 -33.57 38.80 18.05
C LEU A 1070 -33.97 37.39 18.55
N VAL A 1071 -33.94 36.37 17.68
CA VAL A 1071 -34.12 34.96 18.07
C VAL A 1071 -32.95 34.47 18.94
N VAL A 1072 -31.71 34.80 18.59
CA VAL A 1072 -30.52 34.48 19.40
C VAL A 1072 -30.57 35.19 20.76
N LEU A 1073 -30.98 36.47 20.79
CA LEU A 1073 -31.19 37.20 22.05
C LEU A 1073 -32.28 36.56 22.92
N SER A 1074 -33.37 36.08 22.30
CA SER A 1074 -34.43 35.36 23.01
C SER A 1074 -33.95 34.01 23.58
N LEU A 1075 -33.16 33.24 22.81
CA LEU A 1075 -32.50 32.01 23.28
C LEU A 1075 -31.59 32.29 24.47
N PHE A 1076 -30.76 33.33 24.40
CA PHE A 1076 -29.87 33.74 25.50
C PHE A 1076 -30.66 34.14 26.77
N LEU A 1077 -31.75 34.89 26.60
CA LEU A 1077 -32.62 35.29 27.71
C LEU A 1077 -33.30 34.07 28.37
N VAL A 1078 -33.80 33.12 27.58
CA VAL A 1078 -34.37 31.85 28.07
C VAL A 1078 -33.31 30.97 28.76
N ALA A 1079 -32.08 30.92 28.24
CA ALA A 1079 -30.98 30.20 28.87
C ALA A 1079 -30.57 30.83 30.22
N SER A 1080 -30.44 32.15 30.26
CA SER A 1080 -30.13 32.92 31.47
C SER A 1080 -31.19 32.72 32.57
N LEU A 1081 -32.48 32.84 32.22
CA LEU A 1081 -33.58 32.55 33.16
C LEU A 1081 -33.57 31.12 33.71
N ARG A 1082 -33.11 30.13 32.93
CA ARG A 1082 -32.94 28.74 33.39
C ARG A 1082 -31.73 28.56 34.31
N TRP A 1083 -30.68 29.35 34.14
CA TRP A 1083 -29.52 29.38 35.05
C TRP A 1083 -29.85 30.03 36.40
N ILE A 1084 -30.75 31.03 36.41
CA ILE A 1084 -31.09 31.80 37.61
C ILE A 1084 -32.06 31.05 38.56
N GLN A 1085 -32.72 29.97 38.10
CA GLN A 1085 -33.58 29.16 38.99
C GLN A 1085 -32.80 28.06 39.74
N PRO A 1086 -32.70 28.11 41.09
CA PRO A 1086 -32.03 27.08 41.86
C PRO A 1086 -32.81 25.76 41.84
N ARG A 1087 -32.10 24.64 41.59
CA ARG A 1087 -32.65 23.27 41.63
C ARG A 1087 -33.29 22.97 42.98
N ARG A 1088 -34.62 22.98 43.08
CA ARG A 1088 -35.34 22.41 44.24
C ARG A 1088 -35.24 20.89 44.20
N SER A 1089 -34.76 20.31 45.30
CA SER A 1089 -34.63 18.88 45.52
C SER A 1089 -36.00 18.19 45.65
N ARG A 1090 -36.07 16.91 45.26
CA ARG A 1090 -37.25 16.06 45.48
C ARG A 1090 -37.35 15.68 46.94
N LEU A 1091 -38.47 15.98 47.59
CA LEU A 1091 -38.87 15.43 48.89
C LEU A 1091 -40.37 15.60 49.07
N HIS A 1092 -41.12 14.49 49.15
CA HIS A 1092 -42.16 14.28 50.17
C HIS A 1092 -42.56 12.80 50.25
N SER A 1093 -43.01 12.39 51.43
CA SER A 1093 -43.38 11.03 51.82
C SER A 1093 -44.90 10.79 51.68
N ALA A 1094 -45.32 9.52 51.70
CA ALA A 1094 -46.71 9.11 51.67
C ALA A 1094 -47.11 8.39 52.98
N VAL A 1095 -48.05 8.98 53.74
CA VAL A 1095 -48.64 8.44 54.99
C VAL A 1095 -50.03 9.09 55.18
N ARG A 1096 -51.11 8.46 55.71
CA ARG A 1096 -51.60 7.06 55.74
C ARG A 1096 -52.99 7.03 56.43
N GLN A 1097 -54.00 6.43 55.80
CA GLN A 1097 -55.25 5.91 56.41
C GLN A 1097 -55.86 4.97 55.35
N GLY A 1098 -56.43 3.78 55.62
CA GLY A 1098 -57.00 3.16 56.83
C GLY A 1098 -58.45 2.81 56.46
N ASP A 1099 -58.85 1.56 56.20
CA ASP A 1099 -58.97 0.40 57.12
C ASP A 1099 -59.51 -0.82 56.29
N SER A 1100 -59.60 -2.10 56.70
CA SER A 1100 -59.33 -2.83 57.96
C SER A 1100 -59.21 -4.36 57.73
N HIS A 1101 -58.93 -5.10 58.82
CA HIS A 1101 -59.30 -6.50 59.13
C HIS A 1101 -58.49 -7.73 58.63
N SER A 1102 -57.79 -8.30 59.62
CA SER A 1102 -57.79 -9.71 60.09
C SER A 1102 -57.01 -10.85 59.40
N ASP A 1103 -55.76 -11.02 59.85
CA ASP A 1103 -55.30 -12.08 60.81
C ASP A 1103 -55.30 -13.61 60.48
N ILE A 1104 -54.46 -14.32 61.25
CA ILE A 1104 -54.42 -15.79 61.54
C ILE A 1104 -53.63 -16.73 60.58
N GLN A 1105 -52.31 -16.82 60.87
CA GLN A 1105 -51.54 -18.02 61.28
C GLN A 1105 -51.21 -19.25 60.37
N VAL A 1106 -49.89 -19.58 60.32
CA VAL A 1106 -49.25 -20.91 60.63
C VAL A 1106 -49.55 -22.09 59.67
N SER A 1107 -48.63 -22.72 58.91
CA SER A 1107 -47.16 -22.91 59.05
C SER A 1107 -46.60 -23.97 58.06
N TRP A 1108 -45.26 -24.14 58.09
CA TRP A 1108 -44.43 -25.29 57.64
C TRP A 1108 -44.07 -25.47 56.15
N ARG A 1109 -43.00 -26.26 55.99
CA ARG A 1109 -42.17 -26.61 54.82
C ARG A 1109 -42.96 -27.35 53.70
N ASP A 1110 -42.47 -27.52 52.46
CA ASP A 1110 -41.06 -27.68 52.03
C ASP A 1110 -40.75 -27.22 50.58
N ASN A 1111 -39.64 -27.72 50.03
CA ASN A 1111 -38.80 -27.17 48.95
C ASN A 1111 -39.24 -27.39 47.48
N SER A 1112 -38.76 -26.49 46.60
CA SER A 1112 -38.39 -26.68 45.18
C SER A 1112 -39.44 -26.75 44.04
N ASN A 1113 -38.98 -26.31 42.86
CA ASN A 1113 -39.49 -26.52 41.49
C ASN A 1113 -40.99 -26.29 41.20
N GLY A 1114 -41.33 -25.07 40.77
CA GLY A 1114 -42.62 -24.79 40.12
C GLY A 1114 -42.57 -24.98 38.61
N SER A 1115 -43.43 -25.86 38.08
CA SER A 1115 -43.84 -25.85 36.67
C SER A 1115 -45.34 -26.12 36.52
N ASN A 1116 -45.96 -25.33 35.65
CA ASN A 1116 -47.22 -25.58 34.93
C ASN A 1116 -48.56 -25.73 35.68
N SER A 1117 -49.37 -24.67 35.51
CA SER A 1117 -50.70 -24.70 34.85
C SER A 1117 -51.93 -25.29 35.55
N THR A 1118 -53.02 -24.52 35.50
CA THR A 1118 -54.45 -24.90 35.22
C THR A 1118 -55.30 -23.62 35.35
N SER A 1119 -56.47 -23.41 34.75
CA SER A 1119 -57.12 -23.84 33.48
C SER A 1119 -58.40 -22.96 33.31
N THR A 1120 -59.32 -23.03 32.34
CA THR A 1120 -59.71 -24.04 31.34
C THR A 1120 -60.57 -23.39 30.25
N THR A 1121 -60.77 -24.04 29.08
CA THR A 1121 -61.89 -23.88 28.10
C THR A 1121 -62.08 -22.49 27.44
N THR A 1122 -62.19 -22.31 26.12
CA THR A 1122 -62.27 -23.20 24.92
C THR A 1122 -61.96 -22.32 23.67
N SER A 1123 -61.74 -22.77 22.42
CA SER A 1123 -61.97 -24.06 21.74
C SER A 1123 -60.98 -24.29 20.57
N LEU A 1124 -61.36 -25.12 19.59
CA LEU A 1124 -60.64 -25.62 18.40
C LEU A 1124 -61.66 -25.63 17.21
N PRO A 1125 -61.33 -25.97 15.93
CA PRO A 1125 -60.25 -26.88 15.47
C PRO A 1125 -59.47 -26.44 14.17
N VAL A 1126 -58.20 -26.86 13.96
CA VAL A 1126 -57.72 -27.97 13.05
C VAL A 1126 -57.77 -27.60 11.55
N ALA A 1127 -56.82 -27.89 10.65
CA ALA A 1127 -55.46 -28.49 10.65
C ALA A 1127 -54.85 -28.27 9.22
N ASP A 1128 -53.62 -28.59 8.82
CA ASP A 1128 -52.24 -28.76 9.39
C ASP A 1128 -51.30 -28.72 8.11
N SER A 1129 -50.02 -29.13 7.98
CA SER A 1129 -49.05 -29.87 8.81
C SER A 1129 -47.58 -29.62 8.39
N ASN A 1130 -46.67 -30.03 9.27
CA ASN A 1130 -45.23 -30.37 9.15
C ASN A 1130 -44.63 -30.66 7.75
N ALA A 1131 -43.31 -30.49 7.54
CA ALA A 1131 -42.22 -30.39 8.53
C ALA A 1131 -41.17 -29.32 8.17
#